data_AF-A0A368G7Q3-F1
#
_entry.id   AF-A0A368G7Q3-F1
#
_cell.length_a   1.000
_cell.length_b   1.000
_cell.length_c   1.000
_cell.angle_alpha   90.00
_cell.angle_beta   90.00
_cell.angle_gamma   90.00
#
_symmetry.space_group_name_H-M   'P 1'
#
loop_
_entity.id
_entity.type
_entity.pdbx_description
1 polymer ?
#
loop_
_entity_poly.entity_id
_entity_poly.type
_entity_poly.pdbx_seq_one_letter_code
_entity_poly.pdbx_strand_id
1 'polypeptide(L)'
;MSAKAISELSGKELLYRYLESSGLIDAPTAVRLCTGDNFDAVVKGVNWLSAAQKAVIKPDQLIKRRGKHGLVKCGPVNEIKQWFNEKAGKSVQVGKTTGRLHTFIIEPFCTHTDADELYVAIFSQRHHDVIMFYEHGGVDIGDVDQKARSINVGVSLDENEMMPTDAQLATLIGNLGDRTAVLKTFITSLYSAYKALHFTYLEINPLVVKNGKVYILDLAAKLDETANFLCADKWKTRAGAAVEFPAPFGRDLTKEEEYIAELDSKTGSSLKLTILNRKGRIWTMVAGGGASVVFTDTVCDLGGASELANYGEYSGDPSETLTFEYAKTILSVMTEGPPHPQGKVLIIGGSIANFTNVAKTFGGIVRAFEVFIERLHEHKVTIYVRRGGPNYQEGLRKIKEAAQKLDLPMHVFGPETHMTSIVGPALGISELPAVPHAPQTTGQFLLSPERNTAGAVRTDADPAAGDAAVHVNSDHEIHNVYDSLFEKNTKAIVWGQQQKAIQGMLDFDYVCRRAEPSVVASTYPFTGDNKQKYYFGHREILIPAYKSMAKAFSTHPEASVMVTFASLRSVYETVLEALQFPQIRVIAIIAEGVPENQTRKLIKVAGEKGVTLIGPATVGGIKPGCFKIGNTGGMMDNILSSRLYRPGSVAYVSRSGGLSNELNNIIGANSDGVFEGIAIGGDRYPGSTYTEHIMRYQKDDRVKMIVLLGEVGGIEEYKIVDALKDGRITKPLVAWCIGTCADQITSEVQFGHAGASANAQRETAVAKNAALKAAGAHVPKSFDDLGKLIKKTFDDLVTKGIVKLRKEVPPPAVPMDYAWARMIVLLGEVGGIEEYKIVDALKDGRITKPLVAWCIGTCADQITSEVQFGHAGASANAQRETAVAKNAALKAAGAHVPKSFDDLGKLIKTTFDDLVTKGIVKLRKEIPPPAVPMDYAWARS
;
A
#
# COMPACT_ATOMS: atom_id res chain seq x y z
N MET A 1 -6.50 4.96 3.63
CA MET A 1 -7.43 6.10 3.90
C MET A 1 -8.75 5.83 3.18
N SER A 2 -9.92 6.21 3.71
CA SER A 2 -11.22 5.74 3.17
C SER A 2 -12.40 6.67 3.50
N ALA A 3 -13.57 6.36 2.96
CA ALA A 3 -14.84 6.87 3.43
C ALA A 3 -15.01 6.62 4.95
N LYS A 4 -15.15 7.69 5.73
CA LYS A 4 -15.34 7.64 7.19
C LYS A 4 -16.69 8.19 7.59
N ALA A 5 -17.33 7.51 8.54
CA ALA A 5 -18.55 8.00 9.16
C ALA A 5 -18.26 9.26 10.00
N ILE A 6 -19.21 10.18 9.99
CA ILE A 6 -19.18 11.39 10.81
C ILE A 6 -20.33 11.35 11.81
N SER A 7 -20.17 12.08 12.91
CA SER A 7 -21.27 12.23 13.88
C SER A 7 -22.47 12.92 13.22
N GLU A 8 -23.66 12.64 13.72
CA GLU A 8 -24.89 13.28 13.25
C GLU A 8 -24.82 14.80 13.39
N LEU A 9 -24.32 15.29 14.52
CA LEU A 9 -24.13 16.72 14.75
C LEU A 9 -23.23 17.35 13.68
N SER A 10 -22.08 16.72 13.41
CA SER A 10 -21.12 17.21 12.42
C SER A 10 -21.76 17.26 11.03
N GLY A 11 -22.46 16.20 10.63
CA GLY A 11 -23.15 16.15 9.35
C GLY A 11 -24.25 17.22 9.22
N LYS A 12 -25.07 17.40 10.26
CA LYS A 12 -26.12 18.42 10.29
C LYS A 12 -25.54 19.83 10.18
N GLU A 13 -24.50 20.13 10.93
CA GLU A 13 -23.83 21.43 10.88
C GLU A 13 -23.25 21.75 9.48
N LEU A 14 -22.69 20.75 8.80
CA LEU A 14 -22.24 20.91 7.42
C LEU A 14 -23.40 21.19 6.46
N LEU A 15 -24.48 20.41 6.55
CA LEU A 15 -25.65 20.58 5.70
C LEU A 15 -26.32 21.92 5.96
N TYR A 16 -26.51 22.32 7.21
CA TYR A 16 -27.09 23.62 7.56
C TYR A 16 -26.27 24.76 7.00
N ARG A 17 -24.94 24.74 7.17
CA ARG A 17 -24.05 25.78 6.59
C ARG A 17 -24.21 25.90 5.07
N TYR A 18 -24.47 24.80 4.36
CA TYR A 18 -24.60 24.81 2.91
C TYR A 18 -26.02 25.14 2.42
N LEU A 19 -27.03 24.64 3.12
CA LEU A 19 -28.42 24.65 2.69
C LEU A 19 -29.23 25.81 3.28
N GLU A 20 -28.72 26.54 4.27
CA GLU A 20 -29.43 27.69 4.88
C GLU A 20 -29.78 28.77 3.84
N SER A 21 -28.92 28.97 2.84
CA SER A 21 -29.16 29.87 1.71
C SER A 21 -30.35 29.49 0.82
N SER A 22 -30.81 28.22 0.88
CA SER A 22 -32.00 27.78 0.14
C SER A 22 -33.30 28.36 0.69
N GLY A 23 -33.29 28.84 1.95
CA GLY A 23 -34.50 29.29 2.65
C GLY A 23 -35.50 28.17 2.99
N LEU A 24 -35.20 26.90 2.68
CA LEU A 24 -36.10 25.76 2.92
C LEU A 24 -35.88 25.08 4.27
N ILE A 25 -34.72 25.25 4.88
CA ILE A 25 -34.37 24.55 6.13
C ILE A 25 -34.51 25.49 7.31
N ASP A 26 -35.09 24.99 8.40
CA ASP A 26 -34.94 25.57 9.73
C ASP A 26 -33.69 24.94 10.34
N ALA A 27 -32.66 25.74 10.62
CA ALA A 27 -31.31 25.28 10.94
C ALA A 27 -31.02 25.46 12.44
N PRO A 28 -31.65 24.69 13.35
CA PRO A 28 -31.52 24.92 14.77
C PRO A 28 -30.09 24.69 15.26
N THR A 29 -29.71 25.37 16.34
CA THR A 29 -28.46 25.10 17.03
C THR A 29 -28.64 23.88 17.93
N ALA A 30 -28.16 22.72 17.49
CA ALA A 30 -28.15 21.51 18.32
C ALA A 30 -27.13 21.64 19.47
N VAL A 31 -27.42 21.01 20.61
CA VAL A 31 -26.53 21.03 21.80
C VAL A 31 -25.84 19.69 21.94
N ARG A 32 -24.51 19.70 22.02
CA ARG A 32 -23.71 18.50 22.34
C ARG A 32 -23.57 18.35 23.84
N LEU A 33 -23.73 17.13 24.35
CA LEU A 33 -23.43 16.76 25.74
C LEU A 33 -22.51 15.54 25.78
N CYS A 34 -21.52 15.59 26.66
CA CYS A 34 -20.59 14.51 26.95
C CYS A 34 -20.74 14.03 28.40
N THR A 35 -20.42 12.77 28.65
CA THR A 35 -20.44 12.24 30.03
C THR A 35 -19.45 13.01 30.90
N GLY A 36 -19.93 13.54 32.03
CA GLY A 36 -19.17 14.41 32.92
C GLY A 36 -19.54 15.89 32.80
N ASP A 37 -20.25 16.29 31.74
CA ASP A 37 -20.71 17.67 31.58
C ASP A 37 -21.78 18.03 32.61
N ASN A 38 -21.74 19.29 33.08
CA ASN A 38 -22.85 19.87 33.82
C ASN A 38 -23.94 20.32 32.84
N PHE A 39 -25.06 19.59 32.79
CA PHE A 39 -26.18 19.85 31.89
C PHE A 39 -26.61 21.33 31.91
N ASP A 40 -26.82 21.92 33.08
CA ASP A 40 -27.34 23.29 33.21
C ASP A 40 -26.34 24.33 32.71
N ALA A 41 -25.04 24.06 32.85
CA ALA A 41 -23.99 24.93 32.35
C ALA A 41 -23.90 24.91 30.83
N VAL A 42 -24.04 23.73 30.21
CA VAL A 42 -23.95 23.57 28.75
C VAL A 42 -25.16 24.14 28.04
N VAL A 43 -26.36 23.98 28.60
CA VAL A 43 -27.59 24.53 28.00
C VAL A 43 -27.79 26.03 28.27
N LYS A 44 -26.96 26.63 29.13
CA LYS A 44 -27.05 28.05 29.47
C LYS A 44 -26.84 28.91 28.23
N GLY A 45 -27.84 29.75 27.92
CA GLY A 45 -27.80 30.64 26.74
C GLY A 45 -28.35 30.02 25.46
N VAL A 46 -28.88 28.80 25.51
CA VAL A 46 -29.59 28.18 24.37
C VAL A 46 -31.05 28.64 24.37
N ASN A 47 -31.35 29.62 23.52
CA ASN A 47 -32.64 30.35 23.54
C ASN A 47 -33.88 29.48 23.28
N TRP A 48 -33.76 28.40 22.49
CA TRP A 48 -34.88 27.50 22.16
C TRP A 48 -35.08 26.38 23.20
N LEU A 49 -34.16 26.22 24.16
CA LEU A 49 -34.24 25.17 25.17
C LEU A 49 -34.84 25.75 26.47
N SER A 50 -36.05 26.28 26.38
CA SER A 50 -36.80 26.79 27.53
C SER A 50 -37.62 25.69 28.22
N ALA A 51 -37.93 25.85 29.53
CA ALA A 51 -38.67 24.83 30.30
C ALA A 51 -40.06 24.47 29.72
N ALA A 52 -40.65 25.35 28.89
CA ALA A 52 -41.94 25.15 28.26
C ALA A 52 -41.89 24.41 26.90
N GLN A 53 -40.70 24.29 26.29
CA GLN A 53 -40.53 23.67 24.97
C GLN A 53 -40.09 22.20 25.10
N LYS A 54 -40.60 21.36 24.19
CA LYS A 54 -40.18 19.97 24.08
C LYS A 54 -38.86 19.89 23.31
N ALA A 55 -38.00 18.99 23.74
CA ALA A 55 -36.74 18.66 23.08
C ALA A 55 -36.62 17.14 22.87
N VAL A 56 -35.65 16.75 22.06
CA VAL A 56 -35.26 15.36 21.82
C VAL A 56 -33.80 15.19 22.21
N ILE A 57 -33.48 14.14 22.96
CA ILE A 57 -32.10 13.72 23.24
C ILE A 57 -31.87 12.32 22.69
N LYS A 58 -30.69 12.13 22.07
CA LYS A 58 -30.24 10.84 21.54
C LYS A 58 -28.72 10.74 21.57
N PRO A 59 -28.13 9.53 21.73
CA PRO A 59 -26.69 9.33 21.58
C PRO A 59 -26.22 9.63 20.16
N ASP A 60 -25.06 10.26 20.03
CA ASP A 60 -24.39 10.55 18.76
C ASP A 60 -23.04 9.82 18.70
N GLN A 61 -23.12 8.50 18.54
CA GLN A 61 -21.97 7.58 18.54
C GLN A 61 -22.09 6.54 17.41
N LEU A 62 -22.62 6.94 16.25
CA LEU A 62 -22.85 6.06 15.09
C LEU A 62 -23.79 4.86 15.37
N ILE A 63 -24.63 4.94 16.40
CA ILE A 63 -25.63 3.92 16.71
C ILE A 63 -26.78 4.04 15.72
N LYS A 64 -27.03 2.98 14.95
CA LYS A 64 -28.20 2.89 14.06
C LYS A 64 -29.44 2.45 14.84
N ARG A 65 -30.62 2.77 14.31
CA ARG A 65 -31.94 2.33 14.85
C ARG A 65 -32.14 2.69 16.33
N ARG A 66 -31.63 3.85 16.78
CA ARG A 66 -31.69 4.32 18.18
C ARG A 66 -33.09 4.24 18.80
N GLY A 67 -34.12 4.57 18.03
CA GLY A 67 -35.52 4.50 18.49
C GLY A 67 -35.93 3.09 18.93
N LYS A 68 -35.58 2.05 18.15
CA LYS A 68 -35.90 0.64 18.47
C LYS A 68 -35.16 0.12 19.71
N HIS A 69 -34.05 0.74 20.06
CA HIS A 69 -33.26 0.40 21.24
C HIS A 69 -33.64 1.24 22.48
N GLY A 70 -34.68 2.09 22.41
CA GLY A 70 -35.05 2.97 23.51
C GLY A 70 -33.98 4.02 23.85
N LEU A 71 -33.16 4.39 22.85
CA LEU A 71 -32.07 5.35 22.96
C LEU A 71 -32.45 6.73 22.42
N VAL A 72 -33.75 7.04 22.34
CA VAL A 72 -34.27 8.36 21.97
C VAL A 72 -35.29 8.75 23.01
N LYS A 73 -35.16 9.95 23.58
CA LYS A 73 -36.12 10.50 24.54
C LYS A 73 -36.62 11.85 24.05
N CYS A 74 -37.94 11.96 23.93
CA CYS A 74 -38.63 13.21 23.64
C CYS A 74 -39.36 13.67 24.91
N GLY A 75 -39.31 14.96 25.23
CA GLY A 75 -39.98 15.49 26.42
C GLY A 75 -39.57 16.92 26.77
N PRO A 76 -40.14 17.50 27.85
CA PRO A 76 -39.68 18.76 28.41
C PRO A 76 -38.24 18.66 28.94
N VAL A 77 -37.55 19.80 29.07
CA VAL A 77 -36.12 19.87 29.42
C VAL A 77 -35.77 19.11 30.71
N ASN A 78 -36.64 19.11 31.72
CA ASN A 78 -36.42 18.38 32.97
C ASN A 78 -36.34 16.85 32.76
N GLU A 79 -37.20 16.29 31.91
CA GLU A 79 -37.17 14.87 31.58
C GLU A 79 -35.93 14.51 30.75
N ILE A 80 -35.51 15.42 29.86
CA ILE A 80 -34.29 15.27 29.06
C ILE A 80 -33.06 15.23 29.96
N LYS A 81 -32.97 16.14 30.93
CA LYS A 81 -31.90 16.19 31.93
C LYS A 81 -31.87 14.93 32.78
N GLN A 82 -33.02 14.48 33.27
CA GLN A 82 -33.12 13.24 34.04
C GLN A 82 -32.63 12.04 33.22
N TRP A 83 -33.10 11.92 31.98
CA TRP A 83 -32.71 10.83 31.09
C TRP A 83 -31.20 10.85 30.76
N PHE A 84 -30.62 12.03 30.54
CA PHE A 84 -29.18 12.19 30.35
C PHE A 84 -28.40 11.67 31.57
N ASN A 85 -28.76 12.11 32.77
CA ASN A 85 -28.10 11.66 34.01
C ASN A 85 -28.27 10.15 34.24
N GLU A 86 -29.39 9.58 33.81
CA GLU A 86 -29.64 8.14 33.91
C GLU A 86 -28.85 7.31 32.89
N LYS A 87 -28.52 7.85 31.71
CA LYS A 87 -27.90 7.10 30.60
C LYS A 87 -26.42 7.39 30.40
N ALA A 88 -25.98 8.61 30.71
CA ALA A 88 -24.58 9.02 30.55
C ALA A 88 -23.65 8.09 31.33
N GLY A 89 -22.65 7.57 30.64
CA GLY A 89 -21.66 6.65 31.19
C GLY A 89 -22.10 5.19 31.32
N LYS A 90 -23.35 4.84 31.01
CA LYS A 90 -23.80 3.44 31.07
C LYS A 90 -23.44 2.67 29.81
N SER A 91 -23.10 1.40 29.97
CA SER A 91 -22.93 0.47 28.86
C SER A 91 -24.29 -0.05 28.37
N VAL A 92 -24.48 -0.06 27.07
CA VAL A 92 -25.67 -0.62 26.41
C VAL A 92 -25.25 -1.59 25.32
N GLN A 93 -26.07 -2.63 25.12
CA GLN A 93 -25.87 -3.61 24.07
C GLN A 93 -26.75 -3.25 22.87
N VAL A 94 -26.13 -3.12 21.69
CA VAL A 94 -26.76 -2.89 20.40
C VAL A 94 -26.33 -4.01 19.46
N GLY A 95 -27.23 -4.95 19.17
CA GLY A 95 -26.89 -6.16 18.42
C GLY A 95 -25.85 -7.01 19.16
N LYS A 96 -24.72 -7.31 18.50
CA LYS A 96 -23.60 -8.05 19.09
C LYS A 96 -22.62 -7.16 19.87
N THR A 97 -22.79 -5.84 19.81
CA THR A 97 -21.81 -4.87 20.27
C THR A 97 -22.26 -4.22 21.58
N THR A 98 -21.39 -4.19 22.58
CA THR A 98 -21.63 -3.49 23.84
C THR A 98 -20.73 -2.27 23.91
N GLY A 99 -21.30 -1.09 24.15
CA GLY A 99 -20.55 0.17 24.22
C GLY A 99 -21.08 1.11 25.28
N ARG A 100 -20.21 1.98 25.79
CA ARG A 100 -20.57 3.01 26.75
C ARG A 100 -21.20 4.21 26.04
N LEU A 101 -22.31 4.70 26.57
CA LEU A 101 -22.91 5.95 26.09
C LEU A 101 -22.16 7.15 26.67
N HIS A 102 -21.41 7.86 25.84
CA HIS A 102 -20.58 8.98 26.27
C HIS A 102 -20.92 10.31 25.59
N THR A 103 -21.54 10.31 24.42
CA THR A 103 -21.84 11.55 23.65
C THR A 103 -23.28 11.55 23.18
N PHE A 104 -23.95 12.68 23.37
CA PHE A 104 -25.36 12.91 23.10
C PHE A 104 -25.57 14.23 22.36
N ILE A 105 -26.67 14.29 21.62
CA ILE A 105 -27.15 15.50 20.96
C ILE A 105 -28.57 15.82 21.45
N ILE A 106 -28.84 17.09 21.71
CA ILE A 106 -30.16 17.62 22.02
C ILE A 106 -30.61 18.54 20.89
N GLU A 107 -31.84 18.32 20.44
CA GLU A 107 -32.45 19.04 19.32
C GLU A 107 -33.88 19.48 19.66
N PRO A 108 -34.42 20.52 19.00
CA PRO A 108 -35.82 20.91 19.17
C PRO A 108 -36.76 19.77 18.76
N PHE A 109 -37.83 19.56 19.52
CA PHE A 109 -38.86 18.61 19.12
C PHE A 109 -39.69 19.17 17.97
N CYS A 110 -39.71 18.48 16.83
CA CYS A 110 -40.60 18.79 15.73
C CYS A 110 -41.92 18.05 15.89
N THR A 111 -43.05 18.75 16.05
CA THR A 111 -44.37 18.13 16.12
C THR A 111 -44.88 17.76 14.71
N HIS A 112 -44.99 16.46 14.43
CA HIS A 112 -45.38 15.89 13.15
C HIS A 112 -46.16 14.58 13.32
N THR A 113 -46.71 14.06 12.22
CA THR A 113 -47.38 12.75 12.12
C THR A 113 -46.58 11.79 11.24
N ASP A 114 -46.86 10.49 11.31
CA ASP A 114 -46.18 9.48 10.47
C ASP A 114 -46.33 9.76 8.96
N ALA A 115 -47.40 10.43 8.54
CA ALA A 115 -47.62 10.82 7.14
C ALA A 115 -46.70 11.99 6.68
N ASP A 116 -46.07 12.68 7.62
CA ASP A 116 -45.11 13.75 7.36
C ASP A 116 -43.66 13.23 7.24
N GLU A 117 -43.41 11.99 7.66
CA GLU A 117 -42.08 11.36 7.63
C GLU A 117 -41.78 10.79 6.24
N LEU A 118 -40.64 11.21 5.69
CA LEU A 118 -40.12 10.81 4.39
C LEU A 118 -38.71 10.24 4.56
N TYR A 119 -38.21 9.61 3.50
CA TYR A 119 -36.87 9.04 3.44
C TYR A 119 -36.10 9.57 2.22
N VAL A 120 -34.84 9.96 2.45
CA VAL A 120 -33.89 10.28 1.37
C VAL A 120 -32.53 9.65 1.69
N ALA A 121 -31.91 9.03 0.69
CA ALA A 121 -30.52 8.64 0.76
C ALA A 121 -29.76 8.92 -0.55
N ILE A 122 -28.47 9.21 -0.43
CA ILE A 122 -27.56 9.46 -1.55
C ILE A 122 -26.27 8.69 -1.29
N PHE A 123 -25.82 7.90 -2.26
CA PHE A 123 -24.55 7.19 -2.16
C PHE A 123 -23.85 7.04 -3.50
N SER A 124 -22.52 7.00 -3.45
CA SER A 124 -21.67 6.92 -4.62
C SER A 124 -21.49 5.48 -5.09
N GLN A 125 -21.59 5.27 -6.41
CA GLN A 125 -21.11 4.07 -7.09
C GLN A 125 -20.06 4.44 -8.15
N ARG A 126 -19.43 3.44 -8.78
CA ARG A 126 -18.31 3.63 -9.72
C ARG A 126 -18.62 4.63 -10.85
N HIS A 127 -19.81 4.56 -11.45
CA HIS A 127 -20.15 5.34 -12.65
C HIS A 127 -21.24 6.39 -12.45
N HIS A 128 -21.91 6.38 -11.30
CA HIS A 128 -23.02 7.28 -10.99
C HIS A 128 -23.21 7.39 -9.49
N ASP A 129 -23.89 8.44 -9.04
CA ASP A 129 -24.47 8.51 -7.71
C ASP A 129 -25.91 8.02 -7.76
N VAL A 130 -26.35 7.33 -6.71
CA VAL A 130 -27.72 6.89 -6.56
C VAL A 130 -28.42 7.83 -5.58
N ILE A 131 -29.58 8.35 -5.97
CA ILE A 131 -30.49 9.08 -5.08
C ILE A 131 -31.73 8.22 -4.87
N MET A 132 -32.01 7.88 -3.61
CA MET A 132 -33.18 7.10 -3.19
C MET A 132 -34.19 7.99 -2.47
N PHE A 133 -35.46 7.71 -2.70
CA PHE A 133 -36.58 8.40 -2.04
C PHE A 133 -37.71 7.43 -1.73
N TYR A 134 -38.31 7.59 -0.56
CA TYR A 134 -39.53 6.88 -0.18
C TYR A 134 -40.46 7.78 0.64
N GLU A 135 -41.76 7.70 0.36
CA GLU A 135 -42.79 8.57 0.92
C GLU A 135 -43.29 8.14 2.31
N HIS A 136 -42.76 7.03 2.83
CA HIS A 136 -43.03 6.55 4.19
C HIS A 136 -41.70 6.34 4.93
N GLY A 137 -41.24 7.39 5.60
CA GLY A 137 -40.02 7.37 6.41
C GLY A 137 -40.21 6.72 7.78
N GLY A 138 -39.33 7.08 8.71
CA GLY A 138 -39.48 6.78 10.12
C GLY A 138 -38.76 5.53 10.62
N VAL A 139 -39.06 5.20 11.87
CA VAL A 139 -38.45 4.06 12.58
C VAL A 139 -38.86 2.71 11.97
N ASP A 140 -40.06 2.62 11.38
CA ASP A 140 -40.66 1.40 10.86
C ASP A 140 -40.73 1.33 9.32
N ILE A 141 -39.74 1.92 8.65
CA ILE A 141 -39.61 1.93 7.19
C ILE A 141 -39.53 0.53 6.52
N GLY A 142 -39.02 -0.47 7.25
CA GLY A 142 -38.82 -1.84 6.74
C GLY A 142 -37.61 -1.96 5.80
N ASP A 143 -37.68 -2.85 4.81
CA ASP A 143 -36.65 -3.01 3.77
C ASP A 143 -36.79 -1.89 2.72
N VAL A 144 -36.06 -0.80 2.93
CA VAL A 144 -36.12 0.39 2.08
C VAL A 144 -35.50 0.15 0.70
N ASP A 145 -34.55 -0.78 0.57
CA ASP A 145 -33.87 -1.05 -0.71
C ASP A 145 -34.82 -1.64 -1.75
N GLN A 146 -35.88 -2.33 -1.32
CA GLN A 146 -36.93 -2.86 -2.20
C GLN A 146 -38.09 -1.88 -2.44
N LYS A 147 -38.32 -0.95 -1.50
CA LYS A 147 -39.49 -0.06 -1.50
C LYS A 147 -39.22 1.31 -2.09
N ALA A 148 -38.01 1.83 -1.90
CA ALA A 148 -37.65 3.16 -2.35
C ALA A 148 -37.49 3.22 -3.87
N ARG A 149 -37.95 4.34 -4.44
CA ARG A 149 -37.61 4.69 -5.82
C ARG A 149 -36.18 5.20 -5.86
N SER A 150 -35.47 4.95 -6.95
CA SER A 150 -34.10 5.42 -7.14
C SER A 150 -33.89 6.03 -8.52
N ILE A 151 -32.97 6.99 -8.59
CA ILE A 151 -32.43 7.55 -9.83
C ILE A 151 -30.91 7.53 -9.79
N ASN A 152 -30.30 7.48 -10.97
CA ASN A 152 -28.85 7.50 -11.14
C ASN A 152 -28.42 8.82 -11.77
N VAL A 153 -27.48 9.51 -11.14
CA VAL A 153 -26.83 10.71 -11.68
C VAL A 153 -25.44 10.33 -12.15
N GLY A 154 -25.23 10.31 -13.48
CA GLY A 154 -23.97 9.91 -14.08
C GLY A 154 -22.81 10.84 -13.67
N VAL A 155 -21.62 10.27 -13.50
CA VAL A 155 -20.41 11.08 -13.27
C VAL A 155 -20.20 12.02 -14.46
N SER A 156 -19.86 13.28 -14.22
CA SER A 156 -19.38 14.20 -15.26
C SER A 156 -18.24 15.08 -14.78
N LEU A 157 -17.47 15.60 -15.74
CA LEU A 157 -16.45 16.62 -15.48
C LEU A 157 -17.08 18.00 -15.41
N ASP A 158 -18.14 18.23 -16.18
CA ASP A 158 -18.99 19.40 -16.01
C ASP A 158 -19.88 19.19 -14.78
N GLU A 159 -19.65 19.99 -13.74
CA GLU A 159 -20.42 19.97 -12.51
C GLU A 159 -21.90 20.30 -12.72
N ASN A 160 -22.24 21.05 -13.78
CA ASN A 160 -23.62 21.38 -14.11
C ASN A 160 -24.37 20.19 -14.73
N GLU A 161 -23.67 19.35 -15.48
CA GLU A 161 -24.24 18.12 -16.05
C GLU A 161 -24.40 17.01 -15.01
N MET A 162 -23.55 16.99 -14.00
CA MET A 162 -23.65 16.04 -12.88
C MET A 162 -24.72 16.53 -11.88
N MET A 163 -25.98 16.58 -12.32
CA MET A 163 -27.15 16.98 -11.54
C MET A 163 -28.38 16.15 -11.95
N PRO A 164 -29.32 15.87 -11.03
CA PRO A 164 -30.57 15.24 -11.40
C PRO A 164 -31.44 16.20 -12.23
N THR A 165 -32.03 15.70 -13.31
CA THR A 165 -32.95 16.47 -14.15
C THR A 165 -34.33 16.59 -13.50
N ASP A 166 -35.11 17.62 -13.89
CA ASP A 166 -36.49 17.80 -13.40
C ASP A 166 -37.40 16.58 -13.67
N ALA A 167 -37.18 15.89 -14.78
CA ALA A 167 -37.89 14.66 -15.15
C ALA A 167 -37.52 13.49 -14.23
N GLN A 168 -36.22 13.33 -13.91
CA GLN A 168 -35.77 12.32 -12.95
C GLN A 168 -36.33 12.60 -11.56
N LEU A 169 -36.31 13.86 -11.10
CA LEU A 169 -36.86 14.24 -9.80
C LEU A 169 -38.38 14.04 -9.72
N ALA A 170 -39.11 14.35 -10.80
CA ALA A 170 -40.55 14.08 -10.87
C ALA A 170 -40.85 12.57 -10.74
N THR A 171 -40.04 11.72 -11.37
CA THR A 171 -40.16 10.26 -11.28
C THR A 171 -39.79 9.74 -9.90
N LEU A 172 -38.74 10.29 -9.30
CA LEU A 172 -38.24 9.90 -7.98
C LEU A 172 -39.24 10.22 -6.86
N ILE A 173 -39.80 11.43 -6.88
CA ILE A 173 -40.66 11.95 -5.80
C ILE A 173 -42.12 11.53 -5.99
N GLY A 174 -42.59 11.41 -7.24
CA GLY A 174 -44.00 11.22 -7.55
C GLY A 174 -44.83 12.48 -7.24
N ASN A 175 -46.12 12.31 -7.01
CA ASN A 175 -47.04 13.39 -6.67
C ASN A 175 -47.35 13.40 -5.18
N LEU A 176 -46.80 14.35 -4.45
CA LEU A 176 -47.03 14.56 -3.01
C LEU A 176 -47.73 15.89 -2.72
N GLY A 177 -48.50 16.42 -3.69
CA GLY A 177 -49.18 17.71 -3.60
C GLY A 177 -48.18 18.85 -3.41
N ASP A 178 -48.50 19.76 -2.48
CA ASP A 178 -47.71 20.98 -2.20
C ASP A 178 -46.25 20.69 -1.77
N ARG A 179 -45.98 19.50 -1.24
CA ARG A 179 -44.63 19.08 -0.84
C ARG A 179 -43.70 18.81 -2.02
N THR A 180 -44.26 18.53 -3.20
CA THR A 180 -43.49 18.10 -4.38
C THR A 180 -42.48 19.17 -4.82
N ALA A 181 -42.90 20.44 -4.90
CA ALA A 181 -42.02 21.53 -5.31
C ALA A 181 -40.88 21.76 -4.30
N VAL A 182 -41.21 21.72 -3.00
CA VAL A 182 -40.24 21.87 -1.91
C VAL A 182 -39.19 20.75 -1.95
N LEU A 183 -39.64 19.50 -2.14
CA LEU A 183 -38.76 18.33 -2.21
C LEU A 183 -37.85 18.35 -3.43
N LYS A 184 -38.34 18.80 -4.60
CA LYS A 184 -37.49 18.97 -5.79
C LYS A 184 -36.33 19.92 -5.50
N THR A 185 -36.64 21.10 -4.99
CA THR A 185 -35.61 22.10 -4.65
C THR A 185 -34.66 21.59 -3.57
N PHE A 186 -35.19 20.97 -2.51
CA PHE A 186 -34.39 20.43 -1.42
C PHE A 186 -33.45 19.31 -1.88
N ILE A 187 -33.93 18.32 -2.64
CA ILE A 187 -33.10 17.21 -3.11
C ILE A 187 -32.01 17.72 -4.07
N THR A 188 -32.32 18.67 -4.93
CA THR A 188 -31.32 19.32 -5.80
C THR A 188 -30.24 20.02 -4.97
N SER A 189 -30.62 20.85 -3.99
CA SER A 189 -29.65 21.52 -3.11
C SER A 189 -28.85 20.54 -2.25
N LEU A 190 -29.50 19.48 -1.74
CA LEU A 190 -28.86 18.42 -0.97
C LEU A 190 -27.82 17.67 -1.79
N TYR A 191 -28.12 17.37 -3.05
CA TYR A 191 -27.17 16.73 -3.96
C TYR A 191 -25.99 17.66 -4.31
N SER A 192 -26.23 18.96 -4.50
CA SER A 192 -25.14 19.94 -4.64
C SER A 192 -24.23 19.96 -3.40
N ALA A 193 -24.81 19.92 -2.20
CA ALA A 193 -24.04 19.82 -0.95
C ALA A 193 -23.25 18.50 -0.87
N TYR A 194 -23.89 17.38 -1.22
CA TYR A 194 -23.28 16.04 -1.26
C TYR A 194 -21.99 16.04 -2.09
N LYS A 195 -22.05 16.58 -3.31
CA LYS A 195 -20.89 16.71 -4.21
C LYS A 195 -19.85 17.67 -3.65
N ALA A 196 -20.25 18.89 -3.29
CA ALA A 196 -19.35 19.98 -2.91
C ALA A 196 -18.54 19.69 -1.64
N LEU A 197 -19.08 18.83 -0.77
CA LEU A 197 -18.50 18.41 0.50
C LEU A 197 -17.88 17.01 0.44
N HIS A 198 -17.85 16.34 -0.72
CA HIS A 198 -17.28 15.00 -0.88
C HIS A 198 -17.89 13.94 0.06
N PHE A 199 -19.22 13.94 0.18
CA PHE A 199 -19.91 12.80 0.80
C PHE A 199 -19.80 11.56 -0.10
N THR A 200 -19.75 10.39 0.54
CA THR A 200 -19.82 9.08 -0.14
C THR A 200 -21.10 8.33 0.21
N TYR A 201 -21.70 8.69 1.35
CA TYR A 201 -22.99 8.21 1.82
C TYR A 201 -23.66 9.33 2.62
N LEU A 202 -24.96 9.53 2.42
CA LEU A 202 -25.79 10.46 3.16
C LEU A 202 -27.20 9.90 3.22
N GLU A 203 -27.76 9.75 4.41
CA GLU A 203 -29.12 9.24 4.63
C GLU A 203 -29.82 10.12 5.66
N ILE A 204 -31.03 10.56 5.33
CA ILE A 204 -31.91 11.32 6.22
C ILE A 204 -33.17 10.49 6.46
N ASN A 205 -33.33 10.02 7.71
CA ASN A 205 -34.49 9.22 8.09
C ASN A 205 -34.90 9.37 9.58
N PRO A 206 -35.98 10.10 9.91
CA PRO A 206 -36.94 10.71 8.99
C PRO A 206 -36.51 12.10 8.50
N LEU A 207 -36.88 12.39 7.25
CA LEU A 207 -36.98 13.74 6.70
C LEU A 207 -38.43 14.22 6.89
N VAL A 208 -38.66 15.41 7.45
CA VAL A 208 -40.02 15.93 7.64
C VAL A 208 -40.22 17.22 6.85
N VAL A 209 -41.35 17.32 6.13
CA VAL A 209 -41.71 18.52 5.36
C VAL A 209 -43.02 19.10 5.87
N LYS A 210 -42.99 20.33 6.40
CA LYS A 210 -44.15 21.01 6.98
C LYS A 210 -44.09 22.51 6.73
N ASN A 211 -45.22 23.13 6.38
CA ASN A 211 -45.32 24.58 6.14
C ASN A 211 -44.28 25.13 5.14
N GLY A 212 -43.97 24.36 4.10
CA GLY A 212 -42.95 24.73 3.11
C GLY A 212 -41.49 24.66 3.62
N LYS A 213 -41.28 24.15 4.83
CA LYS A 213 -39.97 23.96 5.46
C LYS A 213 -39.60 22.49 5.58
N VAL A 214 -38.32 22.22 5.57
CA VAL A 214 -37.71 20.89 5.68
C VAL A 214 -36.97 20.78 7.02
N TYR A 215 -37.22 19.68 7.72
CA TYR A 215 -36.62 19.34 9.01
C TYR A 215 -35.83 18.04 8.87
N ILE A 216 -34.53 18.09 9.16
CA ILE A 216 -33.63 16.93 9.13
C ILE A 216 -33.62 16.34 10.54
N LEU A 217 -34.47 15.33 10.81
CA LEU A 217 -34.60 14.80 12.17
C LEU A 217 -33.52 13.77 12.51
N ASP A 218 -33.05 13.01 11.54
CA ASP A 218 -31.92 12.09 11.68
C ASP A 218 -30.97 12.23 10.49
N LEU A 219 -29.67 12.07 10.71
CA LEU A 219 -28.69 12.05 9.63
C LEU A 219 -27.62 10.99 9.92
N ALA A 220 -27.41 10.10 8.96
CA ALA A 220 -26.27 9.20 8.91
C ALA A 220 -25.45 9.50 7.65
N ALA A 221 -24.16 9.80 7.80
CA ALA A 221 -23.35 10.20 6.66
C ALA A 221 -21.90 9.72 6.76
N LYS A 222 -21.25 9.62 5.58
CA LYS A 222 -19.82 9.33 5.43
C LYS A 222 -19.18 10.34 4.48
N LEU A 223 -18.04 10.87 4.86
CA LEU A 223 -17.19 11.72 4.02
C LEU A 223 -16.01 10.92 3.48
N ASP A 224 -15.55 11.24 2.28
CA ASP A 224 -14.29 10.74 1.76
C ASP A 224 -13.12 11.50 2.41
N GLU A 225 -12.55 10.96 3.49
CA GLU A 225 -11.46 11.60 4.26
C GLU A 225 -10.28 12.05 3.39
N THR A 226 -10.00 11.35 2.29
CA THR A 226 -8.89 11.72 1.39
C THR A 226 -9.10 13.08 0.73
N ALA A 227 -10.35 13.56 0.64
CA ALA A 227 -10.69 14.90 0.17
C ALA A 227 -10.47 16.01 1.21
N ASN A 228 -9.94 15.70 2.40
CA ASN A 228 -9.70 16.70 3.45
C ASN A 228 -8.86 17.88 2.93
N PHE A 229 -7.85 17.64 2.09
CA PHE A 229 -7.04 18.73 1.54
C PHE A 229 -7.79 19.65 0.58
N LEU A 230 -8.90 19.19 -0.01
CA LEU A 230 -9.80 19.99 -0.85
C LEU A 230 -10.89 20.66 -0.02
N CYS A 231 -11.27 20.06 1.11
CA CYS A 231 -12.46 20.41 1.86
C CYS A 231 -12.19 20.94 3.26
N ALA A 232 -10.94 21.12 3.71
CA ALA A 232 -10.60 21.52 5.08
C ALA A 232 -11.37 22.76 5.57
N ASP A 233 -11.59 23.76 4.71
CA ASP A 233 -12.35 24.97 5.06
C ASP A 233 -13.88 24.77 5.01
N LYS A 234 -14.33 23.85 4.16
CA LYS A 234 -15.74 23.48 4.03
C LYS A 234 -16.19 22.56 5.16
N TRP A 235 -15.30 21.68 5.62
CA TRP A 235 -15.51 20.74 6.72
C TRP A 235 -15.30 21.40 8.08
N LYS A 236 -15.98 22.53 8.25
CA LYS A 236 -16.08 23.24 9.52
C LYS A 236 -17.55 23.44 9.85
N THR A 237 -17.91 23.19 11.11
CA THR A 237 -19.25 23.47 11.65
C THR A 237 -19.56 24.97 11.54
N ARG A 238 -20.82 25.39 11.77
CA ARG A 238 -21.14 26.84 11.77
C ARG A 238 -20.39 27.61 12.86
N ALA A 239 -19.92 26.93 13.91
CA ALA A 239 -19.05 27.48 14.95
C ALA A 239 -17.55 27.49 14.58
N GLY A 240 -17.18 26.99 13.39
CA GLY A 240 -15.79 26.97 12.91
C GLY A 240 -14.94 25.77 13.37
N ALA A 241 -15.51 24.84 14.15
CA ALA A 241 -14.83 23.63 14.58
C ALA A 241 -14.70 22.62 13.42
N ALA A 242 -13.59 21.89 13.36
CA ALA A 242 -13.40 20.84 12.36
C ALA A 242 -14.37 19.68 12.56
N VAL A 243 -14.70 18.98 11.47
CA VAL A 243 -15.52 17.76 11.52
C VAL A 243 -14.82 16.65 12.30
N GLU A 244 -15.57 15.97 13.15
CA GLU A 244 -15.07 14.82 13.90
C GLU A 244 -15.43 13.50 13.19
N PHE A 245 -14.46 12.58 13.16
CA PHE A 245 -14.62 11.20 12.67
C PHE A 245 -14.65 10.24 13.87
N PRO A 246 -15.83 10.01 14.48
CA PRO A 246 -15.93 9.14 15.65
C PRO A 246 -15.60 7.68 15.29
N ALA A 247 -15.09 6.93 16.28
CA ALA A 247 -14.95 5.50 16.16
C ALA A 247 -16.32 4.80 16.11
N PRO A 248 -16.40 3.58 15.54
CA PRO A 248 -17.62 2.77 15.60
C PRO A 248 -18.08 2.54 17.04
N PHE A 249 -19.40 2.51 17.25
CA PHE A 249 -19.97 2.20 18.57
C PHE A 249 -19.40 0.89 19.13
N GLY A 250 -19.12 0.87 20.43
CA GLY A 250 -18.55 -0.29 21.11
C GLY A 250 -17.04 -0.23 21.33
N ARG A 251 -16.35 0.74 20.72
CA ARG A 251 -14.92 0.96 20.92
C ARG A 251 -14.64 2.44 21.12
N ASP A 252 -14.14 2.78 22.30
CA ASP A 252 -13.44 4.04 22.52
C ASP A 252 -12.03 3.92 21.93
N LEU A 253 -11.57 4.93 21.19
CA LEU A 253 -10.17 4.95 20.76
C LEU A 253 -9.28 4.97 22.01
N THR A 254 -8.31 4.07 22.02
CA THR A 254 -7.24 4.11 23.02
C THR A 254 -6.28 5.24 22.69
N LYS A 255 -5.59 5.77 23.70
CA LYS A 255 -4.58 6.83 23.51
C LYS A 255 -3.51 6.45 22.49
N GLU A 256 -3.21 5.16 22.40
CA GLU A 256 -2.22 4.63 21.46
C GLU A 256 -2.72 4.63 20.02
N GLU A 257 -4.01 4.36 19.80
CA GLU A 257 -4.62 4.43 18.48
C GLU A 257 -4.71 5.86 17.98
N GLU A 258 -5.07 6.81 18.86
CA GLU A 258 -5.06 8.24 18.56
C GLU A 258 -3.65 8.72 18.15
N TYR A 259 -2.62 8.29 18.89
CA TYR A 259 -1.24 8.64 18.59
C TYR A 259 -0.77 8.10 17.23
N ILE A 260 -1.07 6.84 16.90
CA ILE A 260 -0.73 6.28 15.59
C ILE A 260 -1.51 6.97 14.47
N ALA A 261 -2.79 7.29 14.67
CA ALA A 261 -3.58 8.04 13.70
C ALA A 261 -3.02 9.45 13.46
N GLU A 262 -2.51 10.10 14.51
CA GLU A 262 -1.82 11.39 14.38
C GLU A 262 -0.53 11.26 13.57
N LEU A 263 0.30 10.24 13.81
CA LEU A 263 1.52 10.00 13.04
C LEU A 263 1.22 9.76 11.57
N ASP A 264 0.23 8.90 11.29
CA ASP A 264 -0.25 8.58 9.94
C ASP A 264 -0.68 9.83 9.17
N SER A 265 -1.42 10.74 9.83
CA SER A 265 -1.89 11.99 9.21
C SER A 265 -0.76 12.95 8.78
N LYS A 266 0.46 12.76 9.31
CA LYS A 266 1.62 13.64 9.09
C LYS A 266 2.65 13.03 8.12
N THR A 267 2.40 11.86 7.56
CA THR A 267 3.33 11.17 6.65
C THR A 267 2.65 10.76 5.34
N GLY A 268 3.44 10.53 4.30
CA GLY A 268 2.97 9.90 3.05
C GLY A 268 2.98 8.37 3.11
N SER A 269 3.52 7.80 4.19
CA SER A 269 3.44 6.36 4.50
C SER A 269 2.09 6.03 5.15
N SER A 270 1.76 4.75 5.29
CA SER A 270 0.56 4.31 6.02
C SER A 270 0.96 3.67 7.34
N LEU A 271 0.32 4.09 8.43
CA LEU A 271 0.47 3.53 9.79
C LEU A 271 -0.93 3.33 10.38
N LYS A 272 -1.31 2.09 10.68
CA LYS A 272 -2.63 1.76 11.24
C LYS A 272 -2.48 0.87 12.46
N LEU A 273 -3.21 1.20 13.52
CA LEU A 273 -3.27 0.38 14.73
C LEU A 273 -4.70 0.29 15.25
N THR A 274 -5.08 -0.90 15.68
CA THR A 274 -6.33 -1.18 16.37
C THR A 274 -6.08 -2.27 17.41
N ILE A 275 -6.31 -1.93 18.67
CA ILE A 275 -6.25 -2.84 19.81
C ILE A 275 -7.57 -3.60 19.86
N LEU A 276 -7.48 -4.94 19.76
CA LEU A 276 -8.61 -5.86 19.78
C LEU A 276 -8.80 -6.45 21.17
N ASN A 277 -7.70 -6.91 21.78
CA ASN A 277 -7.68 -7.49 23.12
C ASN A 277 -6.38 -7.06 23.82
N ARG A 278 -6.45 -6.03 24.67
CA ARG A 278 -5.27 -5.50 25.38
C ARG A 278 -4.56 -6.56 26.25
N LYS A 279 -5.28 -7.60 26.69
CA LYS A 279 -4.74 -8.73 27.48
C LYS A 279 -4.26 -9.90 26.63
N GLY A 280 -4.55 -9.90 25.33
CA GLY A 280 -4.20 -10.97 24.41
C GLY A 280 -2.69 -11.16 24.33
N ARG A 281 -2.27 -12.41 24.17
CA ARG A 281 -0.86 -12.78 24.09
C ARG A 281 -0.27 -12.65 22.68
N ILE A 282 -1.08 -12.62 21.63
CA ILE A 282 -0.62 -12.64 20.22
C ILE A 282 -0.61 -11.22 19.67
N TRP A 283 0.58 -10.67 19.47
CA TRP A 283 0.79 -9.32 18.93
C TRP A 283 1.36 -9.39 17.53
N THR A 284 0.92 -8.47 16.67
CA THR A 284 1.37 -8.40 15.27
C THR A 284 1.93 -7.02 14.94
N MET A 285 3.05 -7.00 14.22
CA MET A 285 3.67 -5.82 13.64
C MET A 285 4.04 -6.14 12.19
N VAL A 286 3.03 -6.17 11.33
CA VAL A 286 3.13 -6.66 9.95
C VAL A 286 3.21 -5.47 8.99
N ALA A 287 4.09 -5.56 7.99
CA ALA A 287 4.17 -4.51 6.97
C ALA A 287 3.36 -4.81 5.70
N GLY A 288 2.51 -3.86 5.32
CA GLY A 288 1.60 -3.91 4.17
C GLY A 288 0.18 -4.32 4.57
N GLY A 289 -0.82 -3.51 4.18
CA GLY A 289 -2.24 -3.77 4.47
C GLY A 289 -2.75 -5.14 4.02
N GLY A 290 -2.43 -5.58 2.81
CA GLY A 290 -2.80 -6.94 2.37
C GLY A 290 -2.11 -8.04 3.18
N ALA A 291 -0.84 -7.86 3.54
CA ALA A 291 -0.11 -8.86 4.32
C ALA A 291 -0.65 -8.93 5.76
N SER A 292 -0.94 -7.80 6.41
CA SER A 292 -1.50 -7.80 7.76
C SER A 292 -2.82 -8.56 7.83
N VAL A 293 -3.70 -8.39 6.82
CA VAL A 293 -4.94 -9.17 6.70
C VAL A 293 -4.64 -10.67 6.61
N VAL A 294 -3.71 -11.09 5.75
CA VAL A 294 -3.36 -12.51 5.61
C VAL A 294 -2.77 -13.10 6.90
N PHE A 295 -1.90 -12.37 7.60
CA PHE A 295 -1.39 -12.81 8.89
C PHE A 295 -2.51 -12.95 9.94
N THR A 296 -3.45 -12.01 9.97
CA THR A 296 -4.61 -12.07 10.85
C THR A 296 -5.52 -13.25 10.50
N ASP A 297 -5.80 -13.49 9.21
CA ASP A 297 -6.52 -14.67 8.73
C ASP A 297 -5.86 -15.95 9.25
N THR A 298 -4.54 -16.11 9.08
CA THR A 298 -3.83 -17.31 9.55
C THR A 298 -3.90 -17.46 11.08
N VAL A 299 -3.76 -16.39 11.86
CA VAL A 299 -3.91 -16.46 13.33
C VAL A 299 -5.30 -16.94 13.70
N CYS A 300 -6.32 -16.39 13.05
CA CYS A 300 -7.73 -16.75 13.24
C CYS A 300 -8.02 -18.21 12.86
N ASP A 301 -7.57 -18.64 11.68
CA ASP A 301 -7.74 -19.99 11.14
C ASP A 301 -7.08 -21.06 12.03
N LEU A 302 -5.99 -20.69 12.72
CA LEU A 302 -5.28 -21.55 13.68
C LEU A 302 -5.83 -21.45 15.12
N GLY A 303 -6.98 -20.81 15.32
CA GLY A 303 -7.68 -20.74 16.62
C GLY A 303 -7.15 -19.67 17.58
N GLY A 304 -6.30 -18.75 17.10
CA GLY A 304 -5.72 -17.67 17.90
C GLY A 304 -6.59 -16.42 18.06
N ALA A 305 -7.81 -16.40 17.50
CA ALA A 305 -8.66 -15.21 17.44
C ALA A 305 -8.95 -14.56 18.81
N SER A 306 -9.19 -15.35 19.86
CA SER A 306 -9.46 -14.82 21.22
C SER A 306 -8.23 -14.18 21.88
N GLU A 307 -7.04 -14.59 21.47
CA GLU A 307 -5.75 -14.15 22.01
C GLU A 307 -5.07 -13.08 21.13
N LEU A 308 -5.65 -12.75 19.97
CA LEU A 308 -5.16 -11.72 19.08
C LEU A 308 -5.35 -10.35 19.71
N ALA A 309 -4.24 -9.69 20.01
CA ALA A 309 -4.24 -8.45 20.77
C ALA A 309 -4.48 -7.21 19.91
N ASN A 310 -4.02 -7.21 18.67
CA ASN A 310 -4.13 -6.07 17.77
C ASN A 310 -4.26 -6.48 16.30
N TYR A 311 -4.89 -5.61 15.52
CA TYR A 311 -4.74 -5.51 14.07
C TYR A 311 -3.98 -4.21 13.76
N GLY A 312 -3.03 -4.26 12.83
CA GLY A 312 -2.31 -3.06 12.42
C GLY A 312 -1.34 -3.34 11.29
N GLU A 313 -0.89 -2.27 10.64
CA GLU A 313 0.09 -2.35 9.57
C GLU A 313 0.95 -1.08 9.47
N TYR A 314 2.12 -1.25 8.86
CA TYR A 314 2.92 -0.14 8.35
C TYR A 314 3.33 -0.38 6.89
N SER A 315 3.25 0.64 6.03
CA SER A 315 3.61 0.53 4.62
C SER A 315 3.92 1.90 3.99
N GLY A 316 4.29 1.94 2.70
CA GLY A 316 4.65 3.21 2.04
C GLY A 316 6.04 3.74 2.43
N ASP A 317 7.01 2.85 2.63
CA ASP A 317 8.41 3.15 3.00
C ASP A 317 8.57 4.15 4.18
N PRO A 318 8.01 3.84 5.37
CA PRO A 318 8.15 4.72 6.52
C PRO A 318 9.62 4.87 6.93
N SER A 319 9.94 6.03 7.49
CA SER A 319 11.28 6.30 8.01
C SER A 319 11.61 5.40 9.19
N GLU A 320 12.90 5.30 9.52
CA GLU A 320 13.36 4.60 10.71
C GLU A 320 12.69 5.15 11.98
N THR A 321 12.57 6.47 12.11
CA THR A 321 11.92 7.13 13.25
C THR A 321 10.44 6.82 13.34
N LEU A 322 9.70 6.85 12.23
CA LEU A 322 8.29 6.50 12.23
C LEU A 322 8.08 5.03 12.61
N THR A 323 8.95 4.15 12.10
CA THR A 323 8.91 2.72 12.45
C THR A 323 9.25 2.50 13.92
N PHE A 324 10.19 3.27 14.47
CA PHE A 324 10.52 3.26 15.90
C PHE A 324 9.32 3.67 16.76
N GLU A 325 8.66 4.81 16.47
CA GLU A 325 7.50 5.24 17.26
C GLU A 325 6.35 4.23 17.16
N TYR A 326 6.07 3.68 15.98
CA TYR A 326 5.06 2.64 15.80
C TYR A 326 5.38 1.37 16.61
N ALA A 327 6.62 0.88 16.52
CA ALA A 327 7.07 -0.29 17.27
C ALA A 327 6.99 -0.03 18.78
N LYS A 328 7.50 1.12 19.25
CA LYS A 328 7.45 1.57 20.64
C LYS A 328 6.02 1.60 21.19
N THR A 329 5.05 2.07 20.42
CA THR A 329 3.64 2.06 20.84
C THR A 329 3.14 0.63 21.06
N ILE A 330 3.40 -0.29 20.13
CA ILE A 330 3.04 -1.72 20.29
C ILE A 330 3.74 -2.33 21.51
N LEU A 331 5.05 -2.14 21.65
CA LEU A 331 5.84 -2.67 22.75
C LEU A 331 5.35 -2.14 24.11
N SER A 332 4.93 -0.87 24.15
CA SER A 332 4.37 -0.26 25.36
C SER A 332 3.11 -0.97 25.82
N VAL A 333 2.13 -1.14 24.93
CA VAL A 333 0.85 -1.77 25.28
C VAL A 333 1.02 -3.26 25.57
N MET A 334 1.82 -3.97 24.77
CA MET A 334 2.00 -5.40 24.94
C MET A 334 2.72 -5.77 26.24
N THR A 335 3.42 -4.84 26.88
CA THR A 335 4.12 -5.06 28.14
C THR A 335 3.43 -4.39 29.34
N GLU A 336 2.14 -4.07 29.21
CA GLU A 336 1.33 -3.56 30.32
C GLU A 336 0.73 -4.68 31.19
N GLY A 337 0.56 -4.35 32.47
CA GLY A 337 -0.09 -5.22 33.44
C GLY A 337 0.77 -6.41 33.87
N PRO A 338 0.17 -7.41 34.53
CA PRO A 338 0.90 -8.61 34.92
C PRO A 338 1.28 -9.46 33.69
N PRO A 339 2.42 -10.18 33.73
CA PRO A 339 2.82 -11.10 32.68
C PRO A 339 1.75 -12.16 32.39
N HIS A 340 1.58 -12.49 31.11
CA HIS A 340 0.67 -13.55 30.69
C HIS A 340 1.25 -14.93 31.08
N PRO A 341 0.47 -15.89 31.62
CA PRO A 341 0.99 -17.17 32.11
C PRO A 341 1.78 -17.97 31.06
N GLN A 342 1.39 -17.86 29.79
CA GLN A 342 2.02 -18.55 28.66
C GLN A 342 3.06 -17.67 27.92
N GLY A 343 3.50 -16.57 28.53
CA GLY A 343 4.23 -15.50 27.83
C GLY A 343 3.41 -14.87 26.72
N LYS A 344 4.04 -13.95 25.98
CA LYS A 344 3.46 -13.26 24.83
C LYS A 344 4.29 -13.53 23.57
N VAL A 345 3.68 -13.40 22.40
CA VAL A 345 4.35 -13.56 21.11
C VAL A 345 4.19 -12.32 20.25
N LEU A 346 5.27 -11.92 19.59
CA LEU A 346 5.28 -10.80 18.64
C LEU A 346 5.65 -11.32 17.24
N ILE A 347 4.70 -11.19 16.31
CA ILE A 347 4.88 -11.59 14.92
C ILE A 347 5.22 -10.35 14.10
N ILE A 348 6.48 -10.26 13.67
CA ILE A 348 7.01 -9.19 12.81
C ILE A 348 7.08 -9.71 11.39
N GLY A 349 5.98 -9.54 10.67
CA GLY A 349 5.76 -10.20 9.40
C GLY A 349 5.68 -9.28 8.18
N GLY A 350 5.53 -9.93 7.04
CA GLY A 350 4.83 -9.40 5.88
C GLY A 350 5.41 -9.91 4.56
N SER A 351 4.87 -9.41 3.46
CA SER A 351 5.26 -9.86 2.13
C SER A 351 6.68 -9.38 1.73
N ILE A 352 7.17 -9.87 0.60
CA ILE A 352 8.36 -9.31 -0.05
C ILE A 352 8.05 -7.88 -0.51
N ALA A 353 8.68 -6.88 0.09
CA ALA A 353 8.44 -5.48 -0.27
C ALA A 353 8.93 -5.14 -1.69
N ASN A 354 8.24 -4.23 -2.36
CA ASN A 354 8.67 -3.70 -3.66
C ASN A 354 9.67 -2.54 -3.50
N PHE A 355 9.40 -1.60 -2.59
CA PHE A 355 10.19 -0.38 -2.45
C PHE A 355 10.56 -0.03 -1.00
N THR A 356 9.81 -0.50 0.00
CA THR A 356 10.14 -0.29 1.41
C THR A 356 11.53 -0.83 1.75
N ASN A 357 12.38 0.02 2.34
CA ASN A 357 13.71 -0.34 2.75
C ASN A 357 13.69 -1.09 4.10
N VAL A 358 13.84 -2.41 4.04
CA VAL A 358 13.74 -3.29 5.21
C VAL A 358 14.85 -3.00 6.24
N ALA A 359 16.05 -2.63 5.80
CA ALA A 359 17.15 -2.29 6.70
C ALA A 359 16.91 -1.03 7.55
N LYS A 360 16.15 -0.06 7.00
CA LYS A 360 15.74 1.16 7.73
C LYS A 360 14.61 0.85 8.71
N THR A 361 13.56 0.19 8.25
CA THR A 361 12.41 -0.13 9.10
C THR A 361 12.83 -1.04 10.26
N PHE A 362 13.67 -2.04 10.00
CA PHE A 362 14.16 -2.93 11.06
C PHE A 362 15.14 -2.23 12.01
N GLY A 363 15.87 -1.20 11.55
CA GLY A 363 16.63 -0.34 12.45
C GLY A 363 15.76 0.34 13.51
N GLY A 364 14.59 0.84 13.11
CA GLY A 364 13.63 1.46 14.03
C GLY A 364 13.04 0.45 15.03
N ILE A 365 12.75 -0.77 14.56
CA ILE A 365 12.26 -1.87 15.41
C ILE A 365 13.33 -2.28 16.43
N VAL A 366 14.59 -2.48 16.01
CA VAL A 366 15.69 -2.84 16.91
C VAL A 366 15.87 -1.79 18.00
N ARG A 367 15.84 -0.50 17.63
CA ARG A 367 15.90 0.60 18.61
C ARG A 367 14.75 0.54 19.61
N ALA A 368 13.55 0.14 19.20
CA ALA A 368 12.43 -0.03 20.12
C ALA A 368 12.65 -1.21 21.07
N PHE A 369 13.25 -2.32 20.61
CA PHE A 369 13.63 -3.43 21.51
C PHE A 369 14.64 -2.99 22.57
N GLU A 370 15.65 -2.21 22.19
CA GLU A 370 16.66 -1.70 23.14
C GLU A 370 16.01 -0.86 24.26
N VAL A 371 14.95 -0.09 23.95
CA VAL A 371 14.22 0.72 24.93
C VAL A 371 13.34 -0.12 25.86
N PHE A 372 12.79 -1.24 25.39
CA PHE A 372 11.81 -2.05 26.14
C PHE A 372 12.37 -3.36 26.68
N ILE A 373 13.68 -3.58 26.62
CA ILE A 373 14.30 -4.88 26.88
C ILE A 373 13.89 -5.52 28.21
N GLU A 374 13.97 -4.77 29.31
CA GLU A 374 13.62 -5.27 30.64
C GLU A 374 12.16 -5.74 30.71
N ARG A 375 11.25 -4.96 30.12
CA ARG A 375 9.82 -5.28 30.06
C ARG A 375 9.52 -6.47 29.16
N LEU A 376 10.28 -6.64 28.07
CA LEU A 376 10.15 -7.79 27.17
C LEU A 376 10.57 -9.10 27.85
N HIS A 377 11.64 -9.07 28.64
CA HIS A 377 12.05 -10.21 29.46
C HIS A 377 11.03 -10.54 30.55
N GLU A 378 10.56 -9.53 31.29
CA GLU A 378 9.53 -9.69 32.32
C GLU A 378 8.27 -10.37 31.79
N HIS A 379 7.84 -9.98 30.57
CA HIS A 379 6.65 -10.51 29.92
C HIS A 379 6.88 -11.80 29.12
N LYS A 380 8.11 -12.34 29.14
CA LYS A 380 8.51 -13.56 28.42
C LYS A 380 8.12 -13.51 26.94
N VAL A 381 8.45 -12.40 26.27
CA VAL A 381 8.08 -12.18 24.88
C VAL A 381 8.95 -13.01 23.93
N THR A 382 8.32 -13.80 23.07
CA THR A 382 8.99 -14.51 21.96
C THR A 382 8.68 -13.86 20.62
N ILE A 383 9.70 -13.61 19.80
CA ILE A 383 9.59 -12.81 18.57
C ILE A 383 9.80 -13.70 17.35
N TYR A 384 8.92 -13.58 16.35
CA TYR A 384 9.00 -14.30 15.09
C TYR A 384 9.05 -13.29 13.95
N VAL A 385 10.08 -13.38 13.11
CA VAL A 385 10.36 -12.41 12.05
C VAL A 385 10.38 -13.10 10.69
N ARG A 386 9.57 -12.62 9.75
CA ARG A 386 9.64 -13.01 8.32
C ARG A 386 9.50 -11.79 7.45
N ARG A 387 10.53 -11.47 6.65
CA ARG A 387 10.48 -10.34 5.73
C ARG A 387 11.41 -10.50 4.53
N GLY A 388 10.98 -9.97 3.38
CA GLY A 388 11.80 -9.77 2.19
C GLY A 388 11.63 -8.37 1.60
N GLY A 389 12.42 -8.05 0.57
CA GLY A 389 12.37 -6.77 -0.14
C GLY A 389 13.69 -5.99 -0.08
N PRO A 390 13.72 -4.70 -0.48
CA PRO A 390 14.95 -3.93 -0.57
C PRO A 390 15.78 -3.94 0.73
N ASN A 391 17.05 -4.38 0.61
CA ASN A 391 18.02 -4.50 1.71
C ASN A 391 17.57 -5.41 2.87
N TYR A 392 16.75 -6.44 2.60
CA TYR A 392 16.28 -7.34 3.65
C TYR A 392 17.39 -8.12 4.33
N GLN A 393 18.47 -8.48 3.63
CA GLN A 393 19.60 -9.21 4.20
C GLN A 393 20.20 -8.44 5.38
N GLU A 394 20.42 -7.13 5.20
CA GLU A 394 20.92 -6.25 6.25
C GLU A 394 19.91 -6.05 7.37
N GLY A 395 18.63 -5.89 7.04
CA GLY A 395 17.57 -5.83 8.05
C GLY A 395 17.54 -7.08 8.94
N LEU A 396 17.54 -8.26 8.34
CA LEU A 396 17.53 -9.54 9.06
C LEU A 396 18.82 -9.75 9.88
N ARG A 397 19.98 -9.32 9.37
CA ARG A 397 21.24 -9.35 10.13
C ARG A 397 21.12 -8.50 11.40
N LYS A 398 20.65 -7.25 11.30
CA LYS A 398 20.43 -6.37 12.46
C LYS A 398 19.52 -7.00 13.51
N ILE A 399 18.45 -7.67 13.10
CA ILE A 399 17.55 -8.38 14.03
C ILE A 399 18.26 -9.56 14.69
N LYS A 400 19.02 -10.36 13.94
CA LYS A 400 19.79 -11.50 14.49
C LYS A 400 20.85 -11.03 15.50
N GLU A 401 21.54 -9.93 15.21
CA GLU A 401 22.51 -9.33 16.13
C GLU A 401 21.83 -8.77 17.37
N ALA A 402 20.68 -8.10 17.21
CA ALA A 402 19.88 -7.63 18.33
C ALA A 402 19.38 -8.81 19.20
N ALA A 403 18.97 -9.93 18.60
CA ALA A 403 18.55 -11.12 19.33
C ALA A 403 19.66 -11.64 20.26
N GLN A 404 20.90 -11.71 19.75
CA GLN A 404 22.08 -12.14 20.54
C GLN A 404 22.47 -11.09 21.59
N LYS A 405 22.56 -9.81 21.20
CA LYS A 405 22.98 -8.71 22.07
C LYS A 405 22.01 -8.48 23.23
N LEU A 406 20.71 -8.62 22.97
CA LEU A 406 19.65 -8.36 23.93
C LEU A 406 19.19 -9.62 24.67
N ASP A 407 19.70 -10.80 24.32
CA ASP A 407 19.26 -12.10 24.87
C ASP A 407 17.72 -12.26 24.78
N LEU A 408 17.17 -11.96 23.60
CA LEU A 408 15.73 -12.11 23.33
C LEU A 408 15.50 -13.32 22.43
N PRO A 409 14.49 -14.16 22.73
CA PRO A 409 14.17 -15.31 21.88
C PRO A 409 13.53 -14.82 20.58
N MET A 410 14.34 -14.70 19.53
CA MET A 410 13.92 -14.27 18.19
C MET A 410 14.19 -15.35 17.14
N HIS A 411 13.18 -15.69 16.34
CA HIS A 411 13.29 -16.59 15.19
C HIS A 411 13.18 -15.79 13.89
N VAL A 412 14.24 -15.80 13.06
CA VAL A 412 14.39 -14.87 11.93
C VAL A 412 14.47 -15.60 10.59
N PHE A 413 13.54 -15.29 9.69
CA PHE A 413 13.37 -15.94 8.39
C PHE A 413 13.32 -14.91 7.25
N GLY A 414 13.82 -15.30 6.07
CA GLY A 414 13.79 -14.49 4.86
C GLY A 414 12.67 -14.87 3.89
N PRO A 415 12.75 -14.40 2.63
CA PRO A 415 11.75 -14.68 1.59
C PRO A 415 11.70 -16.14 1.13
N GLU A 416 12.74 -16.94 1.41
CA GLU A 416 12.78 -18.38 1.17
C GLU A 416 11.73 -19.15 2.00
N THR A 417 11.32 -18.59 3.14
CA THR A 417 10.25 -19.13 3.98
C THR A 417 8.92 -18.56 3.54
N HIS A 418 7.91 -19.41 3.42
CA HIS A 418 6.55 -18.99 3.08
C HIS A 418 6.01 -17.97 4.10
N MET A 419 5.27 -16.97 3.60
CA MET A 419 4.96 -15.73 4.33
C MET A 419 4.41 -15.95 5.75
N THR A 420 3.44 -16.83 5.88
CA THR A 420 2.66 -17.10 7.09
C THR A 420 3.16 -18.29 7.90
N SER A 421 4.21 -18.98 7.44
CA SER A 421 4.72 -20.20 8.13
C SER A 421 5.31 -19.93 9.50
N ILE A 422 5.52 -18.67 9.88
CA ILE A 422 5.93 -18.29 11.23
C ILE A 422 4.77 -18.21 12.23
N VAL A 423 3.51 -18.22 11.77
CA VAL A 423 2.33 -18.10 12.63
C VAL A 423 2.10 -19.39 13.41
N GLY A 424 2.08 -20.55 12.75
CA GLY A 424 1.92 -21.86 13.41
C GLY A 424 2.91 -22.10 14.58
N PRO A 425 4.22 -21.86 14.40
CA PRO A 425 5.20 -21.92 15.48
C PRO A 425 4.97 -20.88 16.58
N ALA A 426 4.60 -19.65 16.23
CA ALA A 426 4.28 -18.61 17.21
C ALA A 426 3.08 -18.97 18.09
N LEU A 427 2.14 -19.75 17.57
CA LEU A 427 1.00 -20.26 18.31
C LEU A 427 1.30 -21.59 19.04
N GLY A 428 2.49 -22.19 18.84
CA GLY A 428 2.86 -23.48 19.42
C GLY A 428 2.16 -24.69 18.78
N ILE A 429 1.64 -24.53 17.56
CA ILE A 429 0.84 -25.55 16.85
C ILE A 429 1.70 -26.39 15.91
N SER A 430 2.78 -25.81 15.38
CA SER A 430 3.69 -26.49 14.45
C SER A 430 5.14 -26.26 14.84
N GLU A 431 6.02 -27.13 14.38
CA GLU A 431 7.47 -26.93 14.51
C GLU A 431 7.93 -25.73 13.68
N LEU A 432 9.08 -25.15 14.08
CA LEU A 432 9.74 -24.09 13.32
C LEU A 432 9.98 -24.57 11.88
N PRO A 433 9.70 -23.73 10.86
CA PRO A 433 9.96 -24.11 9.49
C PRO A 433 11.45 -24.41 9.30
N ALA A 434 11.74 -25.49 8.59
CA ALA A 434 13.11 -25.83 8.21
C ALA A 434 13.69 -24.64 7.43
N VAL A 435 14.84 -24.12 7.88
CA VAL A 435 15.55 -23.07 7.15
C VAL A 435 16.04 -23.70 5.84
N PRO A 436 15.51 -23.30 4.67
CA PRO A 436 16.03 -23.82 3.41
C PRO A 436 17.51 -23.46 3.30
N HIS A 437 18.33 -24.33 2.71
CA HIS A 437 19.65 -23.89 2.24
C HIS A 437 19.43 -22.65 1.37
N ALA A 438 20.08 -21.54 1.75
CA ALA A 438 19.94 -20.26 1.08
C ALA A 438 20.03 -20.48 -0.44
N PRO A 439 19.10 -19.96 -1.25
CA PRO A 439 19.29 -19.98 -2.69
C PRO A 439 20.64 -19.35 -3.00
N GLN A 440 21.38 -19.92 -3.97
CA GLN A 440 22.69 -19.43 -4.41
C GLN A 440 22.66 -17.89 -4.45
N THR A 441 23.42 -17.26 -3.57
CA THR A 441 23.34 -15.82 -3.37
C THR A 441 23.64 -15.10 -4.67
N THR A 442 23.02 -13.94 -4.87
CA THR A 442 23.20 -13.08 -6.05
C THR A 442 24.68 -12.79 -6.33
N GLY A 443 25.55 -12.86 -5.31
CA GLY A 443 27.00 -12.80 -5.46
C GLY A 443 27.55 -13.81 -6.47
N GLN A 444 27.01 -15.04 -6.55
CA GLN A 444 27.49 -16.03 -7.51
C GLN A 444 27.12 -15.67 -8.96
N PHE A 445 25.96 -15.07 -9.18
CA PHE A 445 25.50 -14.64 -10.52
C PHE A 445 26.10 -13.30 -10.96
N LEU A 446 26.38 -12.39 -10.01
CA LEU A 446 26.95 -11.07 -10.26
C LEU A 446 28.49 -11.09 -10.35
N LEU A 447 29.15 -12.14 -9.84
CA LEU A 447 30.61 -12.25 -9.80
C LEU A 447 31.22 -13.30 -10.74
N SER A 448 30.45 -14.15 -11.43
CA SER A 448 31.03 -15.17 -12.33
C SER A 448 31.61 -14.58 -13.62
N PRO A 449 32.93 -14.67 -13.86
CA PRO A 449 33.57 -14.35 -15.13
C PRO A 449 33.99 -15.64 -15.87
N GLU A 450 33.21 -16.73 -15.78
CA GLU A 450 33.58 -17.98 -16.44
C GLU A 450 33.15 -17.99 -17.91
N ARG A 451 34.14 -17.71 -18.76
CA ARG A 451 34.16 -18.09 -20.17
C ARG A 451 34.08 -19.61 -20.31
N ASN A 452 32.96 -20.13 -20.80
CA ASN A 452 32.97 -21.37 -21.56
C ASN A 452 32.97 -21.04 -23.05
N THR A 453 34.15 -20.68 -23.56
CA THR A 453 34.49 -20.77 -24.98
C THR A 453 35.34 -22.03 -25.18
N ALA A 454 34.70 -23.15 -25.47
CA ALA A 454 35.31 -24.27 -26.19
C ALA A 454 34.20 -25.24 -26.63
N GLY A 455 34.03 -25.39 -27.95
CA GLY A 455 33.24 -26.49 -28.54
C GLY A 455 31.86 -26.12 -29.09
N ALA A 456 31.77 -25.14 -29.98
CA ALA A 456 30.66 -25.06 -30.93
C ALA A 456 31.23 -25.11 -32.35
N VAL A 457 31.15 -26.29 -32.95
CA VAL A 457 31.36 -26.50 -34.38
C VAL A 457 30.31 -25.68 -35.13
N ARG A 458 30.76 -24.83 -36.05
CA ARG A 458 29.89 -24.14 -37.01
C ARG A 458 29.19 -25.20 -37.85
N THR A 459 27.86 -25.19 -37.85
CA THR A 459 27.06 -25.86 -38.87
C THR A 459 26.22 -24.80 -39.55
N ASP A 460 26.16 -24.95 -40.87
CA ASP A 460 25.78 -23.94 -41.85
C ASP A 460 24.33 -23.47 -41.72
N ALA A 461 24.13 -22.26 -42.21
CA ALA A 461 22.82 -21.64 -42.39
C ALA A 461 21.99 -22.44 -43.39
N ASP A 462 20.70 -22.61 -43.09
CA ASP A 462 19.68 -22.84 -44.10
C ASP A 462 18.57 -21.77 -43.98
N PRO A 463 18.11 -21.21 -45.11
CA PRO A 463 17.19 -20.09 -45.17
C PRO A 463 15.71 -20.53 -45.23
N ALA A 464 14.83 -19.54 -45.15
CA ALA A 464 13.39 -19.55 -45.45
C ALA A 464 12.42 -19.78 -44.27
N ALA A 465 11.91 -18.66 -43.75
CA ALA A 465 10.50 -18.53 -43.40
C ALA A 465 10.00 -17.26 -44.10
N GLY A 466 9.13 -17.45 -45.08
CA GLY A 466 8.68 -16.43 -46.00
C GLY A 466 7.82 -15.34 -45.37
N ASP A 467 7.92 -14.16 -45.97
CA ASP A 467 7.00 -13.04 -45.80
C ASP A 467 5.56 -13.49 -46.05
N ALA A 468 4.69 -13.25 -45.07
CA ALA A 468 3.26 -13.16 -45.29
C ALA A 468 2.84 -11.72 -45.01
N ALA A 469 2.72 -10.94 -46.09
CA ALA A 469 2.14 -9.62 -46.10
C ALA A 469 0.70 -9.69 -45.55
N VAL A 470 0.40 -8.89 -44.53
CA VAL A 470 -0.94 -8.77 -43.96
C VAL A 470 -1.75 -7.83 -44.84
N HIS A 471 -2.78 -8.38 -45.50
CA HIS A 471 -3.81 -7.60 -46.17
C HIS A 471 -4.60 -6.78 -45.14
N VAL A 472 -4.60 -5.47 -45.34
CA VAL A 472 -5.48 -4.52 -44.64
C VAL A 472 -6.87 -4.66 -45.25
N ASN A 473 -7.79 -5.29 -44.52
CA ASN A 473 -9.21 -5.11 -44.76
C ASN A 473 -9.76 -4.18 -43.67
N SER A 474 -10.26 -3.05 -44.14
CA SER A 474 -11.01 -2.05 -43.38
C SER A 474 -12.38 -2.60 -43.04
N ASP A 475 -12.64 -2.82 -41.76
CA ASP A 475 -13.99 -2.71 -41.19
C ASP A 475 -13.84 -2.15 -39.77
N HIS A 476 -14.15 -0.86 -39.64
CA HIS A 476 -14.35 -0.19 -38.38
C HIS A 476 -15.65 -0.70 -37.76
N GLU A 477 -15.58 -1.25 -36.54
CA GLU A 477 -16.46 -0.90 -35.40
C GLU A 477 -16.32 -1.93 -34.25
N ILE A 478 -16.02 -1.39 -33.05
CA ILE A 478 -16.03 -2.01 -31.71
C ILE A 478 -14.92 -3.06 -31.43
N HIS A 479 -14.08 -2.75 -30.42
CA HIS A 479 -13.19 -3.64 -29.60
C HIS A 479 -11.65 -3.49 -29.76
N ASN A 480 -11.02 -2.71 -28.87
CA ASN A 480 -9.59 -2.85 -28.48
C ASN A 480 -9.38 -2.88 -26.93
N VAL A 481 -10.43 -3.14 -26.14
CA VAL A 481 -10.36 -3.09 -24.66
C VAL A 481 -9.46 -4.19 -24.06
N TYR A 482 -9.18 -5.26 -24.82
CA TYR A 482 -8.51 -6.45 -24.30
C TYR A 482 -7.14 -6.74 -24.91
N ASP A 483 -6.54 -5.76 -25.59
CA ASP A 483 -5.23 -5.91 -26.19
C ASP A 483 -4.12 -6.06 -25.14
N SER A 484 -2.95 -6.51 -25.60
CA SER A 484 -1.78 -6.55 -24.72
C SER A 484 -1.34 -5.14 -24.34
N LEU A 485 -1.27 -4.89 -23.03
CA LEU A 485 -0.91 -3.58 -22.48
C LEU A 485 0.58 -3.27 -22.69
N PHE A 486 1.43 -4.29 -22.56
CA PHE A 486 2.88 -4.16 -22.61
C PHE A 486 3.49 -5.23 -23.51
N GLU A 487 4.50 -4.84 -24.28
CA GLU A 487 5.32 -5.73 -25.11
C GLU A 487 6.79 -5.27 -25.04
N LYS A 488 7.70 -6.02 -25.66
CA LYS A 488 9.15 -5.73 -25.62
C LYS A 488 9.55 -4.36 -26.18
N ASN A 489 8.72 -3.77 -27.02
CA ASN A 489 8.93 -2.45 -27.61
C ASN A 489 8.22 -1.32 -26.86
N THR A 490 7.46 -1.61 -25.79
CA THR A 490 6.74 -0.58 -25.03
C THR A 490 7.69 0.49 -24.52
N LYS A 491 7.33 1.76 -24.76
CA LYS A 491 8.02 2.96 -24.28
C LYS A 491 7.15 3.75 -23.32
N ALA A 492 7.78 4.30 -22.30
CA ALA A 492 7.14 4.99 -21.21
C ALA A 492 7.78 6.35 -20.92
N ILE A 493 6.94 7.30 -20.53
CA ILE A 493 7.34 8.55 -19.88
C ILE A 493 7.02 8.46 -18.39
N VAL A 494 7.99 8.82 -17.55
CA VAL A 494 7.82 8.82 -16.09
C VAL A 494 7.58 10.24 -15.60
N TRP A 495 6.43 10.48 -14.97
CA TRP A 495 6.15 11.75 -14.29
C TRP A 495 6.70 11.71 -12.86
N GLY A 496 7.56 12.67 -12.52
CA GLY A 496 8.20 12.80 -11.21
C GLY A 496 9.71 12.52 -11.23
N GLN A 497 10.43 13.07 -10.26
CA GLN A 497 11.88 12.88 -10.12
C GLN A 497 12.21 11.54 -9.44
N GLN A 498 12.09 10.44 -10.20
CA GLN A 498 12.14 9.08 -9.68
C GLN A 498 13.33 8.28 -10.20
N GLN A 499 14.55 8.76 -9.92
CA GLN A 499 15.79 8.16 -10.43
C GLN A 499 15.92 6.67 -10.10
N LYS A 500 15.61 6.25 -8.87
CA LYS A 500 15.71 4.84 -8.45
C LYS A 500 14.72 3.94 -9.18
N ALA A 501 13.49 4.41 -9.39
CA ALA A 501 12.46 3.64 -10.09
C ALA A 501 12.82 3.52 -11.59
N ILE A 502 13.27 4.62 -12.22
CA ILE A 502 13.73 4.62 -13.60
C ILE A 502 14.93 3.67 -13.76
N GLN A 503 15.96 3.79 -12.91
CA GLN A 503 17.11 2.88 -12.96
C GLN A 503 16.68 1.42 -12.80
N GLY A 504 15.81 1.11 -11.83
CA GLY A 504 15.30 -0.24 -11.64
C GLY A 504 14.52 -0.79 -12.85
N MET A 505 13.79 0.06 -13.58
CA MET A 505 13.15 -0.32 -14.85
C MET A 505 14.19 -0.63 -15.93
N LEU A 506 15.24 0.18 -16.06
CA LEU A 506 16.32 -0.03 -17.04
C LEU A 506 17.14 -1.29 -16.74
N ASP A 507 17.42 -1.55 -15.46
CA ASP A 507 18.09 -2.77 -15.03
C ASP A 507 17.25 -4.00 -15.40
N PHE A 508 15.94 -3.93 -15.17
CA PHE A 508 14.99 -4.95 -15.58
C PHE A 508 14.98 -5.16 -17.10
N ASP A 509 14.95 -4.06 -17.87
CA ASP A 509 14.97 -4.11 -19.33
C ASP A 509 16.22 -4.83 -19.85
N TYR A 510 17.37 -4.53 -19.24
CA TYR A 510 18.64 -5.14 -19.60
C TYR A 510 18.67 -6.64 -19.30
N VAL A 511 18.26 -7.08 -18.10
CA VAL A 511 18.21 -8.53 -17.79
C VAL A 511 17.16 -9.28 -18.61
N CYS A 512 16.12 -8.59 -19.05
CA CYS A 512 15.12 -9.09 -19.99
C CYS A 512 15.65 -9.17 -21.44
N ARG A 513 16.86 -8.69 -21.72
CA ARG A 513 17.46 -8.60 -23.06
C ARG A 513 16.62 -7.76 -24.01
N ARG A 514 16.04 -6.67 -23.53
CA ARG A 514 15.45 -5.68 -24.42
C ARG A 514 16.55 -5.01 -25.24
N ALA A 515 16.25 -4.75 -26.50
CA ALA A 515 17.15 -3.99 -27.37
C ALA A 515 17.30 -2.54 -26.90
N GLU A 516 16.24 -1.99 -26.32
CA GLU A 516 16.17 -0.58 -25.94
C GLU A 516 15.53 -0.38 -24.56
N PRO A 517 15.93 0.69 -23.84
CA PRO A 517 15.26 1.19 -22.65
C PRO A 517 13.74 1.27 -22.82
N SER A 518 13.00 0.93 -21.78
CA SER A 518 11.56 1.16 -21.70
C SER A 518 11.22 2.60 -21.33
N VAL A 519 12.09 3.30 -20.60
CA VAL A 519 11.90 4.73 -20.27
C VAL A 519 12.62 5.59 -21.31
N VAL A 520 11.87 6.44 -22.01
CA VAL A 520 12.42 7.34 -23.06
C VAL A 520 12.54 8.79 -22.60
N ALA A 521 11.73 9.18 -21.61
CA ALA A 521 11.78 10.50 -21.00
C ALA A 521 11.22 10.49 -19.58
N SER A 522 11.49 11.56 -18.85
CA SER A 522 10.75 11.92 -17.64
C SER A 522 10.20 13.33 -17.71
N THR A 523 9.19 13.63 -16.90
CA THR A 523 8.60 14.97 -16.79
C THR A 523 8.58 15.44 -15.35
N TYR A 524 9.06 16.65 -15.09
CA TYR A 524 9.03 17.26 -13.76
C TYR A 524 8.88 18.78 -13.86
N PRO A 525 7.73 19.35 -13.47
CA PRO A 525 7.41 20.75 -13.79
C PRO A 525 8.24 21.79 -13.00
N PHE A 526 8.95 21.34 -11.96
CA PHE A 526 9.71 22.22 -11.05
C PHE A 526 11.16 22.41 -11.47
N THR A 527 11.66 21.66 -12.45
CA THR A 527 13.02 21.83 -13.01
C THR A 527 12.95 22.17 -14.49
N GLY A 528 13.94 22.93 -14.97
CA GLY A 528 14.11 23.17 -16.40
C GLY A 528 14.50 21.89 -17.15
N ASP A 529 14.35 21.89 -18.47
CA ASP A 529 14.74 20.77 -19.31
C ASP A 529 16.21 20.39 -19.08
N ASN A 530 16.46 19.13 -18.80
CA ASN A 530 17.80 18.61 -18.54
C ASN A 530 17.94 17.16 -19.03
N LYS A 531 19.14 16.59 -18.90
CA LYS A 531 19.40 15.18 -19.16
C LYS A 531 19.89 14.52 -17.88
N GLN A 532 19.31 13.38 -17.54
CA GLN A 532 19.65 12.61 -16.36
C GLN A 532 20.46 11.38 -16.78
N LYS A 533 21.52 11.09 -16.03
CA LYS A 533 22.38 9.93 -16.25
C LYS A 533 21.77 8.68 -15.63
N TYR A 534 21.79 7.60 -16.40
CA TYR A 534 21.35 6.27 -16.00
C TYR A 534 22.29 5.21 -16.56
N TYR A 535 22.17 3.97 -16.09
CA TYR A 535 22.87 2.81 -16.64
C TYR A 535 21.92 1.90 -17.42
N PHE A 536 22.39 1.41 -18.56
CA PHE A 536 21.77 0.31 -19.29
C PHE A 536 22.79 -0.82 -19.43
N GLY A 537 22.75 -1.76 -18.48
CA GLY A 537 23.85 -2.67 -18.21
C GLY A 537 25.02 -1.92 -17.61
N HIS A 538 26.19 -1.97 -18.26
CA HIS A 538 27.39 -1.25 -17.84
C HIS A 538 27.59 0.09 -18.56
N ARG A 539 26.72 0.44 -19.52
CA ARG A 539 26.85 1.66 -20.33
C ARG A 539 26.06 2.79 -19.68
N GLU A 540 26.70 3.94 -19.52
CA GLU A 540 25.99 5.18 -19.18
C GLU A 540 25.15 5.65 -20.37
N ILE A 541 23.89 6.00 -20.09
CA ILE A 541 22.96 6.61 -21.04
C ILE A 541 22.37 7.88 -20.45
N LEU A 542 21.88 8.76 -21.32
CA LEU A 542 21.20 10.00 -20.94
C LEU A 542 19.72 9.90 -21.30
N ILE A 543 18.85 10.07 -20.31
CA ILE A 543 17.40 10.18 -20.52
C ILE A 543 17.00 11.66 -20.34
N PRO A 544 16.31 12.28 -21.31
CA PRO A 544 15.84 13.64 -21.18
C PRO A 544 14.74 13.76 -20.12
N ALA A 545 14.83 14.81 -19.30
CA ALA A 545 13.81 15.23 -18.36
C ALA A 545 13.25 16.58 -18.82
N TYR A 546 11.94 16.65 -19.03
CA TYR A 546 11.26 17.84 -19.54
C TYR A 546 10.48 18.54 -18.43
N LYS A 547 10.43 19.87 -18.50
CA LYS A 547 9.52 20.66 -17.68
C LYS A 547 8.06 20.46 -18.08
N SER A 548 7.80 20.39 -19.39
CA SER A 548 6.46 20.29 -19.97
C SER A 548 6.14 18.86 -20.41
N MET A 549 4.97 18.35 -20.01
CA MET A 549 4.46 17.05 -20.46
C MET A 549 4.20 17.06 -21.98
N ALA A 550 3.61 18.14 -22.50
CA ALA A 550 3.37 18.31 -23.93
C ALA A 550 4.65 18.22 -24.76
N LYS A 551 5.75 18.84 -24.30
CA LYS A 551 7.05 18.74 -24.98
C LYS A 551 7.61 17.32 -24.95
N ALA A 552 7.40 16.59 -23.85
CA ALA A 552 7.88 15.22 -23.72
C ALA A 552 7.15 14.29 -24.71
N PHE A 553 5.81 14.32 -24.74
CA PHE A 553 5.03 13.47 -25.66
C PHE A 553 5.16 13.89 -27.13
N SER A 554 5.40 15.17 -27.44
CA SER A 554 5.67 15.58 -28.82
C SER A 554 7.05 15.14 -29.31
N THR A 555 8.04 15.09 -28.43
CA THR A 555 9.40 14.64 -28.77
C THR A 555 9.50 13.11 -28.85
N HIS A 556 8.67 12.39 -28.09
CA HIS A 556 8.67 10.92 -27.99
C HIS A 556 7.31 10.36 -28.42
N PRO A 557 6.96 10.40 -29.72
CA PRO A 557 5.66 9.95 -30.23
C PRO A 557 5.41 8.45 -29.99
N GLU A 558 6.46 7.65 -29.81
CA GLU A 558 6.39 6.21 -29.53
C GLU A 558 6.00 5.85 -28.09
N ALA A 559 5.98 6.83 -27.18
CA ALA A 559 5.65 6.61 -25.78
C ALA A 559 4.15 6.35 -25.59
N SER A 560 3.77 5.08 -25.44
CA SER A 560 2.38 4.66 -25.25
C SER A 560 1.97 4.50 -23.78
N VAL A 561 2.91 4.66 -22.85
CA VAL A 561 2.68 4.46 -21.41
C VAL A 561 3.13 5.69 -20.63
N MET A 562 2.32 6.10 -19.64
CA MET A 562 2.76 7.04 -18.62
C MET A 562 2.78 6.35 -17.25
N VAL A 563 3.86 6.53 -16.50
CA VAL A 563 3.92 6.14 -15.08
C VAL A 563 4.00 7.40 -14.24
N THR A 564 2.98 7.70 -13.44
CA THR A 564 2.94 8.93 -12.65
C THR A 564 3.15 8.68 -11.16
N PHE A 565 4.16 9.37 -10.62
CA PHE A 565 4.46 9.48 -9.19
C PHE A 565 4.04 10.86 -8.64
N ALA A 566 3.02 11.47 -9.25
CA ALA A 566 2.37 12.64 -8.70
C ALA A 566 1.86 12.36 -7.28
N SER A 567 1.88 13.38 -6.43
CA SER A 567 1.28 13.28 -5.11
C SER A 567 -0.25 13.18 -5.22
N LEU A 568 -0.91 12.69 -4.17
CA LEU A 568 -2.37 12.65 -4.08
C LEU A 568 -3.06 13.99 -4.38
N ARG A 569 -2.34 15.12 -4.20
CA ARG A 569 -2.85 16.47 -4.43
C ARG A 569 -2.82 16.90 -5.89
N SER A 570 -1.84 16.40 -6.66
CA SER A 570 -1.57 16.85 -8.03
C SER A 570 -1.93 15.81 -9.09
N VAL A 571 -2.18 14.56 -8.67
CA VAL A 571 -2.36 13.43 -9.59
C VAL A 571 -3.61 13.56 -10.45
N TYR A 572 -4.70 14.12 -9.92
CA TYR A 572 -5.94 14.32 -10.68
C TYR A 572 -5.70 15.19 -11.92
N GLU A 573 -5.10 16.36 -11.76
CA GLU A 573 -4.78 17.27 -12.86
C GLU A 573 -3.73 16.68 -13.81
N THR A 574 -2.72 16.00 -13.25
CA THR A 574 -1.65 15.36 -14.04
C THR A 574 -2.21 14.28 -14.98
N VAL A 575 -3.15 13.46 -14.51
CA VAL A 575 -3.76 12.41 -15.34
C VAL A 575 -4.72 13.00 -16.36
N LEU A 576 -5.48 14.06 -16.02
CA LEU A 576 -6.33 14.75 -16.99
C LEU A 576 -5.53 15.39 -18.13
N GLU A 577 -4.38 16.01 -17.82
CA GLU A 577 -3.43 16.50 -18.83
C GLU A 577 -2.94 15.36 -19.72
N ALA A 578 -2.50 14.24 -19.11
CA ALA A 578 -2.01 13.09 -19.85
C ALA A 578 -3.05 12.50 -20.81
N LEU A 579 -4.32 12.46 -20.39
CA LEU A 579 -5.42 11.98 -21.23
C LEU A 579 -5.66 12.86 -22.47
N GLN A 580 -5.06 14.05 -22.58
CA GLN A 580 -5.12 14.84 -23.82
C GLN A 580 -4.25 14.26 -24.95
N PHE A 581 -3.26 13.43 -24.64
CA PHE A 581 -2.34 12.86 -25.63
C PHE A 581 -2.86 11.52 -26.20
N PRO A 582 -3.25 11.46 -27.49
CA PRO A 582 -3.90 10.28 -28.07
C PRO A 582 -2.98 9.06 -28.20
N GLN A 583 -1.66 9.25 -28.14
CA GLN A 583 -0.68 8.15 -28.18
C GLN A 583 -0.66 7.30 -26.91
N ILE A 584 -1.15 7.83 -25.78
CA ILE A 584 -1.14 7.12 -24.50
C ILE A 584 -2.23 6.05 -24.50
N ARG A 585 -1.85 4.82 -24.19
CA ARG A 585 -2.77 3.68 -24.03
C ARG A 585 -2.90 3.24 -22.58
N VAL A 586 -1.88 3.48 -21.76
CA VAL A 586 -1.84 3.07 -20.36
C VAL A 586 -1.30 4.19 -19.48
N ILE A 587 -1.99 4.47 -18.37
CA ILE A 587 -1.50 5.34 -17.31
C ILE A 587 -1.46 4.55 -16.00
N ALA A 588 -0.27 4.41 -15.41
CA ALA A 588 -0.11 3.84 -14.08
C ALA A 588 -0.05 4.95 -13.02
N ILE A 589 -0.98 4.91 -12.08
CA ILE A 589 -1.16 5.93 -11.04
C ILE A 589 -0.67 5.37 -9.70
N ILE A 590 0.51 5.81 -9.26
CA ILE A 590 1.15 5.24 -8.06
C ILE A 590 0.58 5.82 -6.75
N ALA A 591 0.11 7.07 -6.78
CA ALA A 591 -0.37 7.79 -5.61
C ALA A 591 -1.48 7.05 -4.86
N GLU A 592 -1.34 6.91 -3.55
CA GLU A 592 -2.41 6.48 -2.64
C GLU A 592 -3.12 7.70 -2.04
N GLY A 593 -4.40 7.55 -1.69
CA GLY A 593 -5.17 8.62 -1.04
C GLY A 593 -5.76 9.62 -2.03
N VAL A 594 -6.09 9.17 -3.24
CA VAL A 594 -6.78 10.00 -4.23
C VAL A 594 -8.28 10.03 -3.90
N PRO A 595 -8.92 11.21 -3.82
CA PRO A 595 -10.36 11.32 -3.62
C PRO A 595 -11.18 10.43 -4.54
N GLU A 596 -12.11 9.66 -3.98
CA GLU A 596 -12.95 8.70 -4.69
C GLU A 596 -13.66 9.36 -5.88
N ASN A 597 -14.18 10.57 -5.69
CA ASN A 597 -14.87 11.32 -6.73
C ASN A 597 -13.92 11.80 -7.85
N GLN A 598 -12.68 12.18 -7.52
CA GLN A 598 -11.66 12.49 -8.52
C GLN A 598 -11.32 11.25 -9.36
N THR A 599 -11.13 10.10 -8.72
CA THR A 599 -10.85 8.83 -9.40
C THR A 599 -12.00 8.40 -10.32
N ARG A 600 -13.26 8.58 -9.91
CA ARG A 600 -14.43 8.31 -10.77
C ARG A 600 -14.45 9.16 -12.05
N LYS A 601 -14.09 10.43 -11.95
CA LYS A 601 -13.96 11.33 -13.11
C LYS A 601 -12.82 10.89 -14.03
N LEU A 602 -11.67 10.47 -13.46
CA LEU A 602 -10.57 9.91 -14.26
C LEU A 602 -11.00 8.65 -15.01
N ILE A 603 -11.72 7.74 -14.34
CA ILE A 603 -12.26 6.51 -14.96
C ILE A 603 -13.18 6.84 -16.14
N LYS A 604 -14.07 7.84 -16.00
CA LYS A 604 -14.97 8.26 -17.08
C LYS A 604 -14.18 8.71 -18.31
N VAL A 605 -13.28 9.68 -18.15
CA VAL A 605 -12.52 10.26 -19.28
C VAL A 605 -11.59 9.24 -19.91
N ALA A 606 -10.95 8.40 -19.09
CA ALA A 606 -10.10 7.33 -19.60
C ALA A 606 -10.90 6.30 -20.42
N GLY A 607 -12.11 5.94 -19.96
CA GLY A 607 -13.03 5.08 -20.69
C GLY A 607 -13.45 5.67 -22.04
N GLU A 608 -13.82 6.95 -22.06
CA GLU A 608 -14.18 7.70 -23.30
C GLU A 608 -13.03 7.74 -24.31
N LYS A 609 -11.78 7.75 -23.83
CA LYS A 609 -10.57 7.80 -24.66
C LYS A 609 -9.95 6.43 -24.93
N GLY A 610 -10.50 5.35 -24.39
CA GLY A 610 -9.94 4.00 -24.52
C GLY A 610 -8.58 3.81 -23.84
N VAL A 611 -8.28 4.59 -22.79
CA VAL A 611 -7.02 4.51 -22.02
C VAL A 611 -7.20 3.61 -20.79
N THR A 612 -6.28 2.66 -20.59
CA THR A 612 -6.28 1.83 -19.38
C THR A 612 -5.61 2.54 -18.22
N LEU A 613 -6.32 2.70 -17.10
CA LEU A 613 -5.75 3.21 -15.85
C LEU A 613 -5.39 2.04 -14.92
N ILE A 614 -4.13 1.94 -14.48
CA ILE A 614 -3.70 0.98 -13.45
C ILE A 614 -3.43 1.74 -12.16
N GLY A 615 -4.15 1.43 -11.07
CA GLY A 615 -4.20 2.26 -9.87
C GLY A 615 -5.44 3.17 -9.85
N PRO A 616 -5.57 4.13 -8.91
CA PRO A 616 -4.54 4.60 -7.98
C PRO A 616 -4.19 3.62 -6.85
N ALA A 617 -3.30 4.03 -5.94
CA ALA A 617 -2.84 3.24 -4.80
C ALA A 617 -2.25 1.88 -5.20
N THR A 618 -1.37 1.89 -6.20
CA THR A 618 -0.73 0.67 -6.72
C THR A 618 0.78 0.82 -6.85
N VAL A 619 1.49 -0.30 -6.82
CA VAL A 619 2.87 -0.37 -7.30
C VAL A 619 2.94 -0.47 -8.84
N GLY A 620 1.84 -0.89 -9.47
CA GLY A 620 1.70 -1.08 -10.91
C GLY A 620 1.56 -2.54 -11.31
N GLY A 621 2.56 -3.07 -12.01
CA GLY A 621 2.52 -4.39 -12.61
C GLY A 621 3.81 -4.75 -13.33
N ILE A 622 3.94 -6.02 -13.68
CA ILE A 622 5.12 -6.58 -14.33
C ILE A 622 4.72 -7.60 -15.38
N LYS A 623 5.32 -7.49 -16.57
CA LYS A 623 5.27 -8.48 -17.64
C LYS A 623 6.70 -8.98 -17.91
N PRO A 624 7.12 -10.09 -17.27
CA PRO A 624 8.46 -10.65 -17.42
C PRO A 624 8.96 -10.77 -18.86
N GLY A 625 10.18 -10.31 -19.09
CA GLY A 625 10.78 -10.24 -20.43
C GLY A 625 10.30 -9.08 -21.31
N CYS A 626 9.32 -8.29 -20.85
CA CYS A 626 8.69 -7.20 -21.61
C CYS A 626 8.80 -5.86 -20.90
N PHE A 627 8.10 -5.63 -19.80
CA PHE A 627 8.03 -4.30 -19.16
C PHE A 627 7.70 -4.43 -17.68
N LYS A 628 8.18 -3.51 -16.85
CA LYS A 628 7.71 -3.36 -15.47
C LYS A 628 7.36 -1.91 -15.17
N ILE A 629 6.33 -1.70 -14.37
CA ILE A 629 5.93 -0.37 -13.92
C ILE A 629 6.72 0.00 -12.66
N GLY A 630 7.56 1.03 -12.76
CA GLY A 630 8.23 1.66 -11.63
C GLY A 630 8.94 0.66 -10.71
N ASN A 631 8.52 0.64 -9.45
CA ASN A 631 9.15 -0.17 -8.40
C ASN A 631 8.64 -1.62 -8.34
N THR A 632 7.75 -2.06 -9.22
CA THR A 632 7.19 -3.42 -9.20
C THR A 632 8.31 -4.47 -9.26
N GLY A 633 8.19 -5.53 -8.46
CA GLY A 633 9.19 -6.60 -8.39
C GLY A 633 10.45 -6.24 -7.60
N GLY A 634 10.57 -4.98 -7.14
CA GLY A 634 11.66 -4.51 -6.31
C GLY A 634 13.05 -4.55 -6.94
N MET A 635 14.04 -4.87 -6.12
CA MET A 635 15.46 -4.90 -6.50
C MET A 635 15.80 -6.10 -7.37
N MET A 636 16.97 -6.05 -8.02
CA MET A 636 17.40 -7.05 -8.99
C MET A 636 17.52 -8.45 -8.39
N ASP A 637 17.91 -8.57 -7.13
CA ASP A 637 17.96 -9.85 -6.40
C ASP A 637 16.60 -10.56 -6.42
N ASN A 638 15.50 -9.84 -6.19
CA ASN A 638 14.15 -10.39 -6.27
C ASN A 638 13.69 -10.68 -7.71
N ILE A 639 14.05 -9.83 -8.67
CA ILE A 639 13.79 -10.08 -10.09
C ILE A 639 14.42 -11.40 -10.54
N LEU A 640 15.64 -11.69 -10.08
CA LEU A 640 16.37 -12.92 -10.38
C LEU A 640 15.80 -14.12 -9.61
N SER A 641 15.58 -14.01 -8.30
CA SER A 641 15.09 -15.11 -7.46
C SER A 641 13.69 -15.58 -7.88
N SER A 642 12.79 -14.64 -8.21
CA SER A 642 11.45 -14.93 -8.70
C SER A 642 11.40 -15.20 -10.21
N ARG A 643 12.57 -15.24 -10.88
CA ARG A 643 12.72 -15.49 -12.32
C ARG A 643 11.85 -14.59 -13.20
N LEU A 644 11.78 -13.31 -12.86
CA LEU A 644 10.94 -12.29 -13.52
C LEU A 644 11.58 -11.70 -14.79
N TYR A 645 12.80 -12.09 -15.13
CA TYR A 645 13.50 -11.64 -16.35
C TYR A 645 13.04 -12.36 -17.63
N ARG A 646 12.18 -13.37 -17.52
CA ARG A 646 11.62 -14.13 -18.65
C ARG A 646 10.17 -14.57 -18.39
N PRO A 647 9.32 -14.63 -19.43
CA PRO A 647 7.91 -14.98 -19.27
C PRO A 647 7.73 -16.46 -18.97
N GLY A 648 6.90 -16.77 -17.97
CA GLY A 648 6.28 -18.09 -17.80
C GLY A 648 4.92 -18.17 -18.50
N SER A 649 3.98 -18.90 -17.92
CA SER A 649 2.64 -19.16 -18.48
C SER A 649 1.48 -18.75 -17.55
N VAL A 650 1.79 -18.25 -16.35
CA VAL A 650 0.81 -17.91 -15.31
C VAL A 650 0.58 -16.40 -15.24
N ALA A 651 -0.65 -15.93 -15.47
CA ALA A 651 -0.99 -14.53 -15.26
C ALA A 651 -1.70 -14.34 -13.91
N TYR A 652 -1.51 -13.18 -13.27
CA TYR A 652 -2.23 -12.89 -12.04
C TYR A 652 -2.78 -11.46 -11.98
N VAL A 653 -3.80 -11.28 -11.14
CA VAL A 653 -4.31 -9.97 -10.74
C VAL A 653 -4.57 -9.94 -9.23
N SER A 654 -4.17 -8.83 -8.60
CA SER A 654 -4.27 -8.60 -7.16
C SER A 654 -4.70 -7.15 -6.89
N ARG A 655 -5.25 -6.86 -5.71
CA ARG A 655 -5.39 -5.49 -5.21
C ARG A 655 -4.10 -4.97 -4.60
N SER A 656 -3.51 -5.77 -3.70
CA SER A 656 -2.31 -5.40 -2.96
C SER A 656 -1.05 -5.49 -3.83
N GLY A 657 -0.28 -4.40 -3.88
CA GLY A 657 1.06 -4.39 -4.47
C GLY A 657 2.09 -5.17 -3.65
N GLY A 658 1.93 -5.24 -2.32
CA GLY A 658 2.80 -6.07 -1.47
C GLY A 658 2.60 -7.56 -1.76
N LEU A 659 1.34 -8.01 -1.81
CA LEU A 659 1.03 -9.40 -2.11
C LEU A 659 1.26 -9.77 -3.58
N SER A 660 1.23 -8.81 -4.53
CA SER A 660 1.60 -9.10 -5.92
C SER A 660 3.06 -9.57 -6.01
N ASN A 661 3.95 -9.03 -5.18
CA ASN A 661 5.33 -9.49 -5.14
C ASN A 661 5.50 -10.83 -4.40
N GLU A 662 4.63 -11.13 -3.43
CA GLU A 662 4.54 -12.48 -2.86
C GLU A 662 4.03 -13.49 -3.91
N LEU A 663 3.05 -13.10 -4.74
CA LEU A 663 2.58 -13.92 -5.86
C LEU A 663 3.70 -14.18 -6.88
N ASN A 664 4.55 -13.18 -7.17
CA ASN A 664 5.73 -13.40 -8.01
C ASN A 664 6.61 -14.55 -7.47
N ASN A 665 6.88 -14.54 -6.17
CA ASN A 665 7.68 -15.57 -5.50
C ASN A 665 6.96 -16.93 -5.49
N ILE A 666 5.69 -16.96 -5.06
CA ILE A 666 4.89 -18.20 -5.01
C ILE A 666 4.77 -18.83 -6.40
N ILE A 667 4.43 -18.06 -7.42
CA ILE A 667 4.29 -18.54 -8.80
C ILE A 667 5.65 -18.97 -9.35
N GLY A 668 6.71 -18.19 -9.12
CA GLY A 668 8.07 -18.52 -9.55
C GLY A 668 8.59 -19.84 -8.95
N ALA A 669 8.20 -20.16 -7.71
CA ALA A 669 8.55 -21.41 -7.04
C ALA A 669 7.68 -22.61 -7.44
N ASN A 670 6.43 -22.37 -7.88
CA ASN A 670 5.42 -23.42 -8.08
C ASN A 670 4.99 -23.63 -9.55
N SER A 671 5.62 -22.94 -10.51
CA SER A 671 5.29 -23.05 -11.95
C SER A 671 6.50 -22.71 -12.84
N ASP A 672 6.30 -22.54 -14.15
CA ASP A 672 7.33 -21.98 -15.05
C ASP A 672 7.55 -20.47 -14.88
N GLY A 673 6.70 -19.79 -14.12
CA GLY A 673 6.83 -18.39 -13.71
C GLY A 673 5.69 -17.49 -14.19
N VAL A 674 5.81 -16.21 -13.87
CA VAL A 674 4.80 -15.20 -14.20
C VAL A 674 4.88 -14.84 -15.69
N PHE A 675 3.73 -14.77 -16.35
CA PHE A 675 3.55 -14.21 -17.69
C PHE A 675 3.25 -12.70 -17.63
N GLU A 676 2.22 -12.31 -16.85
CA GLU A 676 1.86 -10.93 -16.58
C GLU A 676 1.18 -10.84 -15.21
N GLY A 677 1.56 -9.85 -14.41
CA GLY A 677 1.04 -9.61 -13.07
C GLY A 677 0.64 -8.16 -12.88
N ILE A 678 -0.61 -7.90 -12.53
CA ILE A 678 -1.12 -6.55 -12.28
C ILE A 678 -1.63 -6.42 -10.85
N ALA A 679 -1.21 -5.36 -10.15
CA ALA A 679 -1.86 -4.88 -8.95
C ALA A 679 -2.81 -3.72 -9.32
N ILE A 680 -4.11 -3.91 -9.19
CA ILE A 680 -5.11 -2.90 -9.61
C ILE A 680 -5.17 -1.69 -8.65
N GLY A 681 -4.69 -1.87 -7.42
CA GLY A 681 -4.62 -0.84 -6.39
C GLY A 681 -5.68 -0.98 -5.28
N GLY A 682 -5.38 -0.40 -4.12
CA GLY A 682 -6.17 -0.53 -2.89
C GLY A 682 -7.38 0.42 -2.77
N ASP A 683 -7.52 1.36 -3.71
CA ASP A 683 -8.61 2.34 -3.73
C ASP A 683 -9.98 1.67 -3.97
N ARG A 684 -11.06 2.35 -3.54
CA ARG A 684 -12.43 1.86 -3.68
C ARG A 684 -12.81 1.64 -5.15
N TYR A 685 -12.42 2.58 -6.02
CA TYR A 685 -12.67 2.53 -7.46
C TYR A 685 -11.33 2.43 -8.19
N PRO A 686 -10.73 1.24 -8.33
CA PRO A 686 -9.49 1.10 -9.09
C PRO A 686 -9.76 1.46 -10.56
N GLY A 687 -8.79 2.08 -11.24
CA GLY A 687 -8.90 2.52 -12.63
C GLY A 687 -9.33 1.40 -13.57
N SER A 688 -8.77 0.22 -13.36
CA SER A 688 -9.14 -1.05 -13.98
C SER A 688 -9.46 -2.11 -12.92
N THR A 689 -10.26 -3.11 -13.29
CA THR A 689 -10.87 -4.09 -12.39
C THR A 689 -10.29 -5.48 -12.57
N TYR A 690 -10.56 -6.38 -11.61
CA TYR A 690 -10.18 -7.79 -11.73
C TYR A 690 -10.70 -8.43 -13.02
N THR A 691 -11.99 -8.20 -13.31
CA THR A 691 -12.66 -8.79 -14.47
C THR A 691 -12.00 -8.34 -15.77
N GLU A 692 -11.67 -7.05 -15.92
CA GLU A 692 -11.01 -6.53 -17.12
C GLU A 692 -9.67 -7.20 -17.38
N HIS A 693 -8.81 -7.34 -16.36
CA HIS A 693 -7.52 -8.02 -16.53
C HIS A 693 -7.65 -9.52 -16.76
N ILE A 694 -8.58 -10.20 -16.08
CA ILE A 694 -8.82 -11.63 -16.30
C ILE A 694 -9.32 -11.88 -17.71
N MET A 695 -10.18 -11.02 -18.26
CA MET A 695 -10.64 -11.13 -19.64
C MET A 695 -9.50 -10.90 -20.65
N ARG A 696 -8.54 -10.00 -20.37
CA ARG A 696 -7.30 -9.89 -21.17
C ARG A 696 -6.51 -11.19 -21.13
N TYR A 697 -6.31 -11.75 -19.95
CA TYR A 697 -5.56 -13.00 -19.77
C TYR A 697 -6.26 -14.20 -20.42
N GLN A 698 -7.59 -14.23 -20.39
CA GLN A 698 -8.39 -15.23 -21.08
C GLN A 698 -8.17 -15.16 -22.60
N LYS A 699 -8.06 -13.97 -23.18
CA LYS A 699 -7.83 -13.78 -24.62
C LYS A 699 -6.39 -13.99 -25.07
N ASP A 700 -5.40 -13.79 -24.20
CA ASP A 700 -3.99 -13.97 -24.57
C ASP A 700 -3.59 -15.46 -24.55
N ASP A 701 -3.44 -16.08 -25.70
CA ASP A 701 -3.08 -17.50 -25.84
C ASP A 701 -1.77 -17.89 -25.14
N ARG A 702 -0.88 -16.95 -24.85
CA ARG A 702 0.36 -17.21 -24.12
C ARG A 702 0.10 -17.50 -22.64
N VAL A 703 -1.02 -17.03 -22.09
CA VAL A 703 -1.48 -17.36 -20.74
C VAL A 703 -2.18 -18.71 -20.73
N LYS A 704 -1.73 -19.61 -19.84
CA LYS A 704 -2.29 -20.97 -19.70
C LYS A 704 -3.07 -21.20 -18.41
N MET A 705 -2.81 -20.38 -17.38
CA MET A 705 -3.60 -20.36 -16.15
C MET A 705 -3.61 -18.96 -15.55
N ILE A 706 -4.64 -18.67 -14.76
CA ILE A 706 -4.90 -17.37 -14.17
C ILE A 706 -4.95 -17.51 -12.64
N VAL A 707 -4.36 -16.56 -11.92
CA VAL A 707 -4.43 -16.47 -10.46
C VAL A 707 -5.11 -15.17 -10.05
N LEU A 708 -6.18 -15.26 -9.27
CA LEU A 708 -6.88 -14.13 -8.67
C LEU A 708 -6.58 -14.07 -7.17
N LEU A 709 -6.08 -12.93 -6.71
CA LEU A 709 -6.03 -12.59 -5.29
C LEU A 709 -7.04 -11.47 -5.01
N GLY A 710 -8.24 -11.91 -4.61
CA GLY A 710 -9.36 -11.06 -4.20
C GLY A 710 -9.21 -10.58 -2.75
N GLU A 711 -10.15 -9.76 -2.30
CA GLU A 711 -10.15 -9.19 -0.95
C GLU A 711 -11.58 -9.03 -0.43
N VAL A 712 -11.73 -8.94 0.89
CA VAL A 712 -12.99 -8.53 1.54
C VAL A 712 -13.46 -7.15 1.02
N GLY A 713 -14.78 -6.96 0.93
CA GLY A 713 -15.39 -5.69 0.51
C GLY A 713 -15.71 -5.61 -0.98
N GLY A 714 -16.85 -5.02 -1.33
CA GLY A 714 -17.34 -4.95 -2.70
C GLY A 714 -17.76 -6.30 -3.29
N ILE A 715 -18.17 -6.31 -4.56
CA ILE A 715 -18.79 -7.47 -5.24
C ILE A 715 -18.16 -7.79 -6.60
N GLU A 716 -16.97 -7.27 -6.89
CA GLU A 716 -16.32 -7.43 -8.20
C GLU A 716 -16.05 -8.90 -8.55
N GLU A 717 -15.69 -9.72 -7.56
CA GLU A 717 -15.45 -11.15 -7.75
C GLU A 717 -16.69 -11.92 -8.22
N TYR A 718 -17.91 -11.42 -7.98
CA TYR A 718 -19.12 -12.06 -8.50
C TYR A 718 -19.23 -11.91 -10.02
N LYS A 719 -18.67 -10.87 -10.63
CA LYS A 719 -18.63 -10.77 -12.11
C LYS A 719 -17.77 -11.88 -12.71
N ILE A 720 -16.73 -12.31 -11.98
CA ILE A 720 -15.88 -13.44 -12.36
C ILE A 720 -16.64 -14.76 -12.16
N VAL A 721 -17.39 -14.90 -11.06
CA VAL A 721 -18.32 -16.02 -10.84
C VAL A 721 -19.29 -16.16 -12.01
N ASP A 722 -19.91 -15.07 -12.43
CA ASP A 722 -20.85 -15.09 -13.56
C ASP A 722 -20.12 -15.42 -14.87
N ALA A 723 -18.93 -14.84 -15.09
CA ALA A 723 -18.12 -15.14 -16.28
C ALA A 723 -17.62 -16.59 -16.36
N LEU A 724 -17.38 -17.26 -15.23
CA LEU A 724 -17.09 -18.69 -15.17
C LEU A 724 -18.32 -19.53 -15.53
N LYS A 725 -19.48 -19.19 -14.94
CA LYS A 725 -20.75 -19.90 -15.20
C LYS A 725 -21.19 -19.78 -16.66
N ASP A 726 -21.02 -18.61 -17.25
CA ASP A 726 -21.39 -18.34 -18.65
C ASP A 726 -20.36 -18.88 -19.66
N GLY A 727 -19.24 -19.47 -19.19
CA GLY A 727 -18.18 -19.98 -20.06
C GLY A 727 -17.32 -18.92 -20.75
N ARG A 728 -17.41 -17.64 -20.32
CA ARG A 728 -16.54 -16.56 -20.82
C ARG A 728 -15.11 -16.71 -20.32
N ILE A 729 -14.92 -17.29 -19.13
CA ILE A 729 -13.62 -17.70 -18.60
C ILE A 729 -13.53 -19.22 -18.69
N THR A 730 -12.58 -19.71 -19.48
CA THR A 730 -12.40 -21.17 -19.70
C THR A 730 -11.02 -21.67 -19.28
N LYS A 731 -10.02 -20.79 -19.15
CA LYS A 731 -8.71 -21.15 -18.62
C LYS A 731 -8.81 -21.48 -17.12
N PRO A 732 -7.99 -22.40 -16.59
CA PRO A 732 -7.98 -22.67 -15.16
C PRO A 732 -7.71 -21.41 -14.35
N LEU A 733 -8.65 -21.11 -13.44
CA LEU A 733 -8.57 -19.98 -12.52
C LEU A 733 -8.34 -20.50 -11.10
N VAL A 734 -7.19 -20.16 -10.51
CA VAL A 734 -6.94 -20.33 -9.07
C VAL A 734 -7.32 -19.01 -8.39
N ALA A 735 -8.17 -19.05 -7.37
CA ALA A 735 -8.68 -17.84 -6.73
C ALA A 735 -8.68 -17.94 -5.21
N TRP A 736 -8.28 -16.86 -4.54
CA TRP A 736 -8.40 -16.71 -3.09
C TRP A 736 -8.75 -15.27 -2.74
N CYS A 737 -9.78 -15.07 -1.91
CA CYS A 737 -10.12 -13.79 -1.32
C CYS A 737 -9.62 -13.76 0.13
N ILE A 738 -8.79 -12.76 0.45
CA ILE A 738 -8.26 -12.53 1.81
C ILE A 738 -9.26 -11.74 2.67
N GLY A 739 -9.13 -11.81 4.00
CA GLY A 739 -10.00 -11.16 4.97
C GLY A 739 -11.08 -12.08 5.53
N THR A 740 -10.79 -13.37 5.67
CA THR A 740 -11.69 -14.36 6.28
C THR A 740 -11.84 -14.16 7.79
N CYS A 741 -10.88 -13.49 8.43
CA CYS A 741 -10.93 -13.14 9.85
C CYS A 741 -12.02 -12.13 10.23
N ALA A 742 -12.58 -11.38 9.27
CA ALA A 742 -13.52 -10.30 9.53
C ALA A 742 -14.76 -10.76 10.33
N ASP A 743 -15.24 -11.97 10.09
CA ASP A 743 -16.40 -12.54 10.80
C ASP A 743 -16.04 -13.04 12.22
N GLN A 744 -14.76 -13.22 12.52
CA GLN A 744 -14.27 -13.75 13.80
C GLN A 744 -13.86 -12.64 14.79
N ILE A 745 -13.57 -11.44 14.28
CA ILE A 745 -13.21 -10.28 15.11
C ILE A 745 -14.50 -9.59 15.54
N THR A 746 -14.63 -9.30 16.83
CA THR A 746 -15.88 -8.77 17.43
C THR A 746 -16.14 -7.31 17.11
N SER A 747 -15.12 -6.57 16.66
CA SER A 747 -15.21 -5.17 16.27
C SER A 747 -15.19 -5.02 14.74
N GLU A 748 -15.94 -4.06 14.22
CA GLU A 748 -15.80 -3.65 12.81
C GLU A 748 -14.39 -3.07 12.62
N VAL A 749 -13.51 -3.84 11.97
CA VAL A 749 -12.15 -3.41 11.62
C VAL A 749 -12.15 -2.93 10.18
N GLN A 750 -11.91 -1.64 9.98
CA GLN A 750 -11.53 -1.12 8.67
C GLN A 750 -10.10 -1.57 8.38
N PHE A 751 -9.93 -2.48 7.42
CA PHE A 751 -8.61 -2.92 6.96
C PHE A 751 -7.89 -1.79 6.20
N GLY A 752 -6.57 -1.92 6.05
CA GLY A 752 -5.72 -0.84 5.53
C GLY A 752 -6.12 -0.28 4.15
N HIS A 753 -6.54 -1.15 3.22
CA HIS A 753 -7.01 -0.71 1.90
C HIS A 753 -8.39 -0.02 1.99
N ALA A 754 -8.57 1.07 1.24
CA ALA A 754 -9.80 1.86 1.26
C ALA A 754 -11.05 1.03 0.89
N GLY A 755 -10.89 0.12 -0.07
CA GLY A 755 -11.97 -0.75 -0.54
C GLY A 755 -12.24 -1.99 0.31
N ALA A 756 -11.47 -2.23 1.38
CA ALA A 756 -11.58 -3.43 2.21
C ALA A 756 -12.58 -3.23 3.37
N SER A 757 -13.84 -3.00 3.00
CA SER A 757 -14.96 -2.78 3.92
C SER A 757 -16.16 -3.61 3.46
N ALA A 758 -16.68 -4.49 4.32
CA ALA A 758 -17.84 -5.32 4.03
C ALA A 758 -19.08 -4.79 4.76
N ASN A 759 -20.08 -4.35 4.02
CA ASN A 759 -21.35 -3.85 4.56
C ASN A 759 -22.48 -4.87 4.48
N ALA A 760 -22.25 -6.00 3.80
CA ALA A 760 -23.21 -7.08 3.61
C ALA A 760 -22.49 -8.45 3.54
N GLN A 761 -23.24 -9.53 3.83
CA GLN A 761 -22.69 -10.90 3.79
C GLN A 761 -22.06 -11.25 2.45
N ARG A 762 -22.60 -10.75 1.33
CA ARG A 762 -22.03 -10.99 0.00
C ARG A 762 -20.63 -10.40 -0.17
N GLU A 763 -20.29 -9.36 0.59
CA GLU A 763 -19.00 -8.69 0.50
C GLU A 763 -17.91 -9.38 1.34
N THR A 764 -18.25 -10.39 2.15
CA THR A 764 -17.27 -11.12 2.96
C THR A 764 -16.39 -12.03 2.10
N ALA A 765 -15.12 -12.16 2.49
CA ALA A 765 -14.16 -13.01 1.78
C ALA A 765 -14.62 -14.48 1.76
N VAL A 766 -15.23 -14.96 2.85
CA VAL A 766 -15.76 -16.33 2.97
C VAL A 766 -16.86 -16.58 1.93
N ALA A 767 -17.83 -15.67 1.80
CA ALA A 767 -18.91 -15.79 0.83
C ALA A 767 -18.39 -15.78 -0.62
N LYS A 768 -17.44 -14.89 -0.93
CA LYS A 768 -16.79 -14.81 -2.24
C LYS A 768 -16.02 -16.09 -2.59
N ASN A 769 -15.22 -16.61 -1.65
CA ASN A 769 -14.49 -17.86 -1.83
C ASN A 769 -15.42 -19.04 -2.10
N ALA A 770 -16.54 -19.14 -1.37
CA ALA A 770 -17.55 -20.16 -1.61
C ALA A 770 -18.21 -20.02 -2.99
N ALA A 771 -18.56 -18.80 -3.40
CA ALA A 771 -19.16 -18.52 -4.70
C ALA A 771 -18.22 -18.84 -5.88
N LEU A 772 -16.94 -18.43 -5.79
CA LEU A 772 -15.91 -18.74 -6.79
C LEU A 772 -15.70 -20.25 -6.92
N LYS A 773 -15.62 -20.97 -5.80
CA LYS A 773 -15.48 -22.43 -5.80
C LYS A 773 -16.68 -23.12 -6.45
N ALA A 774 -17.89 -22.68 -6.12
CA ALA A 774 -19.12 -23.22 -6.72
C ALA A 774 -19.22 -22.95 -8.23
N ALA A 775 -18.59 -21.88 -8.72
CA ALA A 775 -18.53 -21.54 -10.14
C ALA A 775 -17.44 -22.30 -10.92
N GLY A 776 -16.63 -23.12 -10.25
CA GLY A 776 -15.58 -23.92 -10.89
C GLY A 776 -14.16 -23.38 -10.76
N ALA A 777 -13.93 -22.28 -10.02
CA ALA A 777 -12.58 -21.83 -9.70
C ALA A 777 -11.90 -22.79 -8.71
N HIS A 778 -10.58 -22.94 -8.82
CA HIS A 778 -9.76 -23.67 -7.86
C HIS A 778 -9.48 -22.77 -6.65
N VAL A 779 -10.20 -22.99 -5.56
CA VAL A 779 -10.08 -22.20 -4.32
C VAL A 779 -9.40 -23.03 -3.21
N PRO A 780 -8.27 -22.57 -2.64
CA PRO A 780 -7.58 -23.28 -1.56
C PRO A 780 -8.37 -23.17 -0.24
N LYS A 781 -7.92 -23.88 0.82
CA LYS A 781 -8.55 -23.80 2.15
C LYS A 781 -8.16 -22.52 2.90
N SER A 782 -6.92 -22.11 2.76
CA SER A 782 -6.35 -20.87 3.30
C SER A 782 -5.30 -20.33 2.32
N PHE A 783 -4.78 -19.14 2.59
CA PHE A 783 -3.70 -18.54 1.79
C PHE A 783 -2.46 -19.46 1.70
N ASP A 784 -2.16 -20.21 2.76
CA ASP A 784 -0.97 -21.07 2.87
C ASP A 784 -0.97 -22.24 1.87
N ASP A 785 -2.17 -22.65 1.43
CA ASP A 785 -2.35 -23.72 0.45
C ASP A 785 -2.35 -23.21 -1.00
N LEU A 786 -2.29 -21.88 -1.21
CA LEU A 786 -2.34 -21.27 -2.54
C LEU A 786 -1.20 -21.78 -3.44
N GLY A 787 0.04 -21.81 -2.94
CA GLY A 787 1.20 -22.28 -3.71
C GLY A 787 1.07 -23.75 -4.14
N LYS A 788 0.58 -24.62 -3.23
CA LYS A 788 0.35 -26.05 -3.52
C LYS A 788 -0.70 -26.22 -4.61
N LEU A 789 -1.79 -25.44 -4.56
CA LEU A 789 -2.86 -25.51 -5.54
C LEU A 789 -2.45 -24.96 -6.91
N ILE A 790 -1.64 -23.89 -6.94
CA ILE A 790 -1.00 -23.39 -8.17
C ILE A 790 -0.14 -24.49 -8.78
N LYS A 791 0.74 -25.12 -7.98
CA LYS A 791 1.62 -26.20 -8.44
C LYS A 791 0.83 -27.35 -9.05
N LYS A 792 -0.17 -27.85 -8.32
CA LYS A 792 -1.03 -28.94 -8.80
C LYS A 792 -1.69 -28.59 -10.13
N THR A 793 -2.29 -27.42 -10.23
CA THR A 793 -2.99 -26.96 -11.45
C THR A 793 -2.01 -26.84 -12.62
N PHE A 794 -0.81 -26.32 -12.37
CA PHE A 794 0.24 -26.18 -13.37
C PHE A 794 0.76 -27.55 -13.86
N ASP A 795 1.05 -28.48 -12.94
CA ASP A 795 1.53 -29.83 -13.28
C ASP A 795 0.48 -30.60 -14.12
N ASP A 796 -0.82 -30.42 -13.83
CA ASP A 796 -1.92 -30.97 -14.64
C ASP A 796 -1.91 -30.41 -16.08
N LEU A 797 -1.63 -29.11 -16.25
CA LEU A 797 -1.54 -28.47 -17.57
C LEU A 797 -0.31 -28.92 -18.37
N VAL A 798 0.81 -29.18 -17.69
CA VAL A 798 2.02 -29.76 -18.30
C VAL A 798 1.73 -31.19 -18.76
N THR A 799 1.08 -31.99 -17.90
CA THR A 799 0.72 -33.39 -18.21
C THR A 799 -0.24 -33.47 -19.41
N LYS A 800 -1.17 -32.52 -19.52
CA LYS A 800 -2.09 -32.39 -20.68
C LYS A 800 -1.42 -31.85 -21.96
N GLY A 801 -0.14 -31.46 -21.91
CA GLY A 801 0.58 -30.88 -23.03
C GLY A 801 0.16 -29.44 -23.40
N ILE A 802 -0.67 -28.79 -22.59
CA ILE A 802 -1.12 -27.40 -22.79
C ILE A 802 0.02 -26.43 -22.51
N VAL A 803 0.81 -26.72 -21.46
CA VAL A 803 2.05 -25.99 -21.15
C VAL A 803 3.24 -26.82 -21.64
N LYS A 804 4.10 -26.19 -22.45
CA LYS A 804 5.37 -26.75 -22.88
C LYS A 804 6.51 -26.06 -22.13
N LEU A 805 7.21 -26.83 -21.30
CA LEU A 805 8.33 -26.31 -20.51
C LEU A 805 9.46 -25.82 -21.43
N ARG A 806 10.00 -24.65 -21.13
CA ARG A 806 11.12 -24.03 -21.84
C ARG A 806 12.40 -24.22 -21.04
N LYS A 807 13.53 -24.34 -21.73
CA LYS A 807 14.85 -24.37 -21.10
C LYS A 807 15.15 -22.99 -20.50
N GLU A 808 15.61 -22.97 -19.25
CA GLU A 808 16.00 -21.74 -18.56
C GLU A 808 17.24 -21.13 -19.25
N VAL A 809 17.22 -19.81 -19.49
CA VAL A 809 18.32 -19.08 -20.11
C VAL A 809 18.87 -18.06 -19.11
N PRO A 810 20.10 -18.25 -18.60
CA PRO A 810 20.71 -17.36 -17.60
C PRO A 810 20.69 -15.89 -18.04
N PRO A 811 20.18 -14.96 -17.20
CA PRO A 811 20.08 -13.55 -17.56
C PRO A 811 21.47 -12.92 -17.75
N PRO A 812 21.57 -11.82 -18.54
CA PRO A 812 22.78 -11.02 -18.60
C PRO A 812 23.22 -10.57 -17.20
N ALA A 813 24.52 -10.61 -16.93
CA ALA A 813 25.07 -10.07 -15.70
C ALA A 813 24.93 -8.54 -15.69
N VAL A 814 24.39 -8.00 -14.60
CA VAL A 814 24.33 -6.55 -14.32
C VAL A 814 25.45 -6.23 -13.33
N PRO A 815 26.23 -5.17 -13.54
CA PRO A 815 27.20 -4.74 -12.54
C PRO A 815 26.53 -4.46 -11.19
N MET A 816 27.17 -4.89 -10.11
CA MET A 816 26.70 -4.60 -8.77
C MET A 816 26.88 -3.11 -8.46
N ASP A 817 25.83 -2.44 -7.95
CA ASP A 817 25.92 -1.05 -7.52
C ASP A 817 27.00 -0.90 -6.43
N TYR A 818 27.85 0.13 -6.54
CA TYR A 818 28.97 0.33 -5.62
C TYR A 818 28.53 0.53 -4.16
N ALA A 819 27.43 1.25 -3.92
CA ALA A 819 26.93 1.45 -2.56
C ALA A 819 26.42 0.13 -1.97
N TRP A 820 25.78 -0.72 -2.79
CA TRP A 820 25.35 -2.06 -2.38
C TRP A 820 26.53 -3.02 -2.21
N ALA A 821 27.52 -2.99 -3.10
CA ALA A 821 28.75 -3.78 -2.98
C ALA A 821 29.53 -3.41 -1.72
N ARG A 822 29.70 -2.12 -1.41
CA ARG A 822 30.28 -1.69 -0.13
C ARG A 822 29.48 -2.23 1.06
N MET A 823 28.15 -2.19 0.99
CA MET A 823 27.30 -2.72 2.03
C MET A 823 27.52 -4.22 2.20
N ILE A 824 27.51 -5.02 1.13
CA ILE A 824 27.78 -6.47 1.19
C ILE A 824 29.19 -6.79 1.70
N VAL A 825 30.19 -6.02 1.28
CA VAL A 825 31.57 -6.16 1.77
C VAL A 825 31.65 -5.84 3.27
N LEU A 826 30.91 -4.84 3.75
CA LEU A 826 30.73 -4.59 5.18
C LEU A 826 29.96 -5.72 5.90
N LEU A 827 29.17 -6.50 5.19
CA LEU A 827 28.36 -7.62 5.72
C LEU A 827 29.05 -8.98 5.70
N GLY A 828 30.27 -9.08 5.14
CA GLY A 828 31.09 -10.29 5.24
C GLY A 828 30.75 -11.44 4.29
N GLU A 829 30.08 -11.19 3.15
CA GLU A 829 29.78 -12.23 2.14
C GLU A 829 30.78 -12.28 0.95
N VAL A 830 32.01 -11.79 1.14
CA VAL A 830 33.18 -12.28 0.40
C VAL A 830 34.08 -12.92 1.45
N GLY A 831 34.23 -14.24 1.37
CA GLY A 831 34.86 -15.03 2.42
C GLY A 831 36.22 -14.48 2.89
N GLY A 832 36.34 -14.31 4.20
CA GLY A 832 37.61 -14.43 4.90
C GLY A 832 38.08 -13.22 5.71
N ILE A 833 38.04 -13.41 7.04
CA ILE A 833 38.96 -12.91 8.08
C ILE A 833 38.48 -11.68 8.87
N GLU A 834 37.99 -11.95 10.08
CA GLU A 834 37.84 -10.96 11.16
C GLU A 834 39.20 -10.39 11.61
N GLU A 835 39.29 -9.07 11.79
CA GLU A 835 40.53 -8.28 12.02
C GLU A 835 41.38 -8.71 13.22
N TYR A 836 40.79 -9.34 14.24
CA TYR A 836 41.53 -9.82 15.42
C TYR A 836 42.31 -11.11 15.19
N LYS A 837 41.98 -11.90 14.15
CA LYS A 837 42.66 -13.15 13.83
C LYS A 837 43.96 -12.96 13.02
N ILE A 838 44.22 -11.75 12.52
CA ILE A 838 45.41 -11.43 11.70
C ILE A 838 46.67 -11.36 12.55
N VAL A 839 46.58 -10.79 13.76
CA VAL A 839 47.72 -10.65 14.68
C VAL A 839 48.18 -12.02 15.17
N ASP A 840 47.23 -12.90 15.51
CA ASP A 840 47.53 -14.27 15.94
C ASP A 840 48.05 -15.13 14.78
N ALA A 841 47.52 -14.97 13.57
CA ALA A 841 48.00 -15.68 12.39
C ALA A 841 49.41 -15.25 11.93
N LEU A 842 49.81 -14.00 12.17
CA LEU A 842 51.19 -13.50 11.93
C LEU A 842 52.17 -14.04 12.98
N LYS A 843 51.78 -14.07 14.27
CA LYS A 843 52.61 -14.60 15.35
C LYS A 843 52.83 -16.11 15.24
N ASP A 844 51.82 -16.85 14.78
CA ASP A 844 51.86 -18.29 14.60
C ASP A 844 52.47 -18.74 13.26
N GLY A 845 53.00 -17.81 12.45
CA GLY A 845 53.66 -18.11 11.17
C GLY A 845 52.73 -18.64 10.06
N ARG A 846 51.41 -18.49 10.22
CA ARG A 846 50.39 -18.95 9.26
C ARG A 846 50.22 -18.01 8.05
N ILE A 847 50.74 -16.78 8.15
CA ILE A 847 50.81 -15.80 7.05
C ILE A 847 52.29 -15.49 6.77
N THR A 848 52.77 -15.81 5.57
CA THR A 848 54.20 -15.72 5.18
C THR A 848 54.50 -14.72 4.07
N LYS A 849 53.52 -13.91 3.65
CA LYS A 849 53.68 -12.87 2.61
C LYS A 849 53.46 -11.47 3.20
N PRO A 850 54.11 -10.42 2.64
CA PRO A 850 54.05 -9.07 3.21
C PRO A 850 52.61 -8.53 3.19
N LEU A 851 52.05 -8.28 4.37
CA LEU A 851 50.73 -7.72 4.59
C LEU A 851 50.86 -6.21 4.81
N VAL A 852 50.08 -5.41 4.07
CA VAL A 852 49.90 -3.98 4.35
C VAL A 852 48.62 -3.84 5.17
N ALA A 853 48.73 -3.37 6.41
CA ALA A 853 47.61 -3.18 7.32
C ALA A 853 47.69 -1.76 7.93
N TRP A 854 46.57 -1.05 7.99
CA TRP A 854 46.50 0.31 8.52
C TRP A 854 45.19 0.57 9.25
N CYS A 855 45.25 0.95 10.53
CA CYS A 855 44.08 1.37 11.29
C CYS A 855 43.75 2.84 11.02
N ILE A 856 42.53 3.10 10.53
CA ILE A 856 42.02 4.47 10.30
C ILE A 856 41.73 5.11 11.67
N GLY A 857 42.66 5.96 12.13
CA GLY A 857 42.54 6.73 13.36
C GLY A 857 43.61 7.82 13.52
N THR A 858 44.66 7.81 12.69
CA THR A 858 45.76 8.77 12.75
C THR A 858 45.63 9.94 11.77
N CYS A 859 44.56 10.04 10.97
CA CYS A 859 44.35 11.12 9.99
C CYS A 859 43.54 12.32 10.53
N ALA A 860 43.31 12.43 11.83
CA ALA A 860 42.59 13.56 12.42
C ALA A 860 43.41 14.89 12.46
N ASP A 861 44.70 14.85 12.08
CA ASP A 861 45.61 16.01 12.19
C ASP A 861 45.64 16.94 10.97
N GLN A 862 44.95 16.66 9.86
CA GLN A 862 44.90 17.57 8.70
C GLN A 862 43.57 18.30 8.49
N ILE A 863 42.55 18.03 9.32
CA ILE A 863 41.22 18.66 9.18
C ILE A 863 40.90 19.59 10.36
N THR A 864 41.71 19.62 11.43
CA THR A 864 41.38 20.34 12.67
C THR A 864 42.04 21.72 12.82
N SER A 865 42.64 22.30 11.77
CA SER A 865 43.13 23.69 11.84
C SER A 865 42.11 24.77 11.46
N GLU A 866 40.89 24.45 11.00
CA GLU A 866 39.96 25.50 10.51
C GLU A 866 38.48 25.43 10.95
N VAL A 867 38.05 24.49 11.81
CA VAL A 867 36.66 24.52 12.30
C VAL A 867 36.58 24.21 13.79
N GLN A 868 36.24 25.23 14.59
CA GLN A 868 35.82 25.07 15.98
C GLN A 868 34.47 24.34 16.04
N PHE A 869 34.47 23.08 16.48
CA PHE A 869 33.29 22.48 17.10
C PHE A 869 33.59 22.22 18.57
N GLY A 870 32.84 22.88 19.44
CA GLY A 870 32.84 22.63 20.88
C GLY A 870 32.26 21.25 21.21
N HIS A 871 32.83 20.63 22.24
CA HIS A 871 32.32 19.46 22.98
C HIS A 871 32.51 18.06 22.36
N ALA A 872 33.74 17.69 21.96
CA ALA A 872 34.12 16.29 21.68
C ALA A 872 35.57 15.90 22.12
N GLY A 873 36.13 16.55 23.14
CA GLY A 873 37.56 16.44 23.46
C GLY A 873 38.04 15.13 24.11
N ALA A 874 37.16 14.35 24.76
CA ALA A 874 37.57 13.19 25.56
C ALA A 874 37.59 11.85 24.80
N SER A 875 36.65 11.61 23.87
CA SER A 875 36.59 10.32 23.14
C SER A 875 37.59 10.22 21.99
N ALA A 876 37.98 11.36 21.39
CA ALA A 876 38.94 11.41 20.29
C ALA A 876 40.37 11.04 20.75
N ASN A 877 40.78 11.44 21.96
CA ASN A 877 42.09 11.09 22.51
C ASN A 877 42.18 9.60 22.91
N ALA A 878 41.12 9.00 23.45
CA ALA A 878 41.08 7.57 23.76
C ALA A 878 41.14 6.70 22.48
N GLN A 879 40.46 7.13 21.42
CA GLN A 879 40.55 6.48 20.11
C GLN A 879 41.94 6.64 19.47
N ARG A 880 42.60 7.79 19.68
CA ARG A 880 43.97 8.07 19.22
C ARG A 880 45.00 7.16 19.88
N GLU A 881 44.99 7.05 21.21
CA GLU A 881 45.91 6.16 21.95
C GLU A 881 45.72 4.69 21.55
N THR A 882 44.46 4.28 21.34
CA THR A 882 44.12 2.93 20.88
C THR A 882 44.64 2.66 19.46
N ALA A 883 44.53 3.62 18.53
CA ALA A 883 45.02 3.47 17.16
C ALA A 883 46.56 3.46 17.08
N VAL A 884 47.25 4.26 17.90
CA VAL A 884 48.71 4.29 17.99
C VAL A 884 49.25 2.98 18.57
N ALA A 885 48.63 2.46 19.65
CA ALA A 885 49.00 1.17 20.24
C ALA A 885 48.79 0.00 19.26
N LYS A 886 47.71 0.02 18.47
CA LYS A 886 47.41 -0.99 17.45
C LYS A 886 48.40 -0.96 16.27
N ASN A 887 48.73 0.23 15.77
CA ASN A 887 49.73 0.39 14.71
C ASN A 887 51.14 -0.03 15.17
N ALA A 888 51.49 0.20 16.45
CA ALA A 888 52.73 -0.29 17.05
C ALA A 888 52.77 -1.82 17.13
N ALA A 889 51.66 -2.46 17.51
CA ALA A 889 51.54 -3.92 17.56
C ALA A 889 51.64 -4.59 16.19
N LEU A 890 51.03 -3.99 15.15
CA LEU A 890 51.11 -4.47 13.77
C LEU A 890 52.53 -4.36 13.20
N LYS A 891 53.23 -3.25 13.51
CA LYS A 891 54.62 -3.05 13.11
C LYS A 891 55.58 -4.03 13.81
N ALA A 892 55.33 -4.33 15.10
CA ALA A 892 56.09 -5.33 15.86
C ALA A 892 55.86 -6.77 15.34
N ALA A 893 54.70 -7.04 14.73
CA ALA A 893 54.36 -8.31 14.09
C ALA A 893 54.83 -8.41 12.62
N GLY A 894 55.64 -7.47 12.12
CA GLY A 894 56.24 -7.51 10.79
C GLY A 894 55.38 -6.94 9.65
N ALA A 895 54.23 -6.32 9.95
CA ALA A 895 53.41 -5.67 8.93
C ALA A 895 54.02 -4.31 8.50
N HIS A 896 53.89 -3.97 7.22
CA HIS A 896 54.25 -2.64 6.74
C HIS A 896 53.12 -1.66 7.05
N VAL A 897 53.38 -0.74 7.99
CA VAL A 897 52.43 0.30 8.40
C VAL A 897 52.84 1.64 7.76
N PRO A 898 52.07 2.17 6.79
CA PRO A 898 52.40 3.43 6.11
C PRO A 898 52.28 4.63 7.05
N LYS A 899 53.12 5.66 6.81
CA LYS A 899 53.19 6.86 7.67
C LYS A 899 52.16 7.93 7.30
N SER A 900 51.61 7.88 6.08
CA SER A 900 50.59 8.80 5.56
C SER A 900 49.71 8.10 4.52
N PHE A 901 48.60 8.74 4.14
CA PHE A 901 47.71 8.24 3.09
C PHE A 901 48.41 8.18 1.71
N ASP A 902 49.31 9.13 1.44
CA ASP A 902 50.12 9.14 0.22
C ASP A 902 51.17 8.01 0.21
N ASP A 903 51.75 7.69 1.37
CA ASP A 903 52.64 6.52 1.51
C ASP A 903 51.89 5.20 1.36
N LEU A 904 50.63 5.13 1.80
CA LEU A 904 49.75 3.97 1.56
C LEU A 904 49.49 3.80 0.05
N GLY A 905 49.19 4.89 -0.66
CA GLY A 905 49.00 4.87 -2.12
C GLY A 905 50.25 4.40 -2.87
N LYS A 906 51.44 4.87 -2.48
CA LYS A 906 52.72 4.41 -3.05
C LYS A 906 52.99 2.95 -2.73
N LEU A 907 52.73 2.50 -1.51
CA LEU A 907 53.00 1.13 -1.08
C LEU A 907 52.05 0.12 -1.72
N ILE A 908 50.77 0.47 -1.90
CA ILE A 908 49.81 -0.33 -2.66
C ILE A 908 50.27 -0.46 -4.11
N LYS A 909 50.72 0.63 -4.73
CA LYS A 909 51.22 0.64 -6.10
C LYS A 909 52.47 -0.25 -6.25
N THR A 910 53.47 -0.10 -5.38
CA THR A 910 54.69 -0.91 -5.41
C THR A 910 54.41 -2.40 -5.17
N THR A 911 53.47 -2.73 -4.28
CA THR A 911 53.06 -4.12 -4.00
C THR A 911 52.30 -4.71 -5.18
N PHE A 912 51.43 -3.93 -5.82
CA PHE A 912 50.71 -4.32 -7.03
C PHE A 912 51.68 -4.57 -8.20
N ASP A 913 52.66 -3.68 -8.41
CA ASP A 913 53.67 -3.80 -9.46
C ASP A 913 54.60 -5.02 -9.22
N ASP A 914 54.94 -5.33 -7.96
CA ASP A 914 55.72 -6.53 -7.59
C ASP A 914 54.92 -7.83 -7.82
N LEU A 915 53.61 -7.83 -7.55
CA LEU A 915 52.71 -8.95 -7.84
C LEU A 915 52.51 -9.18 -9.36
N VAL A 916 52.54 -8.10 -10.15
CA VAL A 916 52.53 -8.17 -11.63
C VAL A 916 53.87 -8.72 -12.14
N THR A 917 55.00 -8.25 -11.60
CA THR A 917 56.35 -8.68 -11.99
C THR A 917 56.62 -10.15 -11.64
N LYS A 918 56.08 -10.63 -10.51
CA LYS A 918 56.14 -12.04 -10.09
C LYS A 918 55.12 -12.94 -10.79
N GLY A 919 54.33 -12.41 -11.72
CA GLY A 919 53.38 -13.18 -12.54
C GLY A 919 52.14 -13.69 -11.79
N ILE A 920 51.90 -13.19 -10.56
CA ILE A 920 50.75 -13.55 -9.73
C ILE A 920 49.48 -12.81 -10.21
N VAL A 921 49.65 -11.61 -10.76
CA VAL A 921 48.58 -10.83 -11.41
C VAL A 921 48.97 -10.57 -12.88
N LYS A 922 48.11 -10.95 -13.83
CA LYS A 922 48.31 -10.63 -15.26
C LYS A 922 47.39 -9.48 -15.69
N LEU A 923 47.99 -8.35 -16.10
CA LEU A 923 47.27 -7.26 -16.77
C LEU A 923 46.92 -7.69 -18.20
N ARG A 924 45.68 -7.45 -18.63
CA ARG A 924 45.29 -7.57 -20.05
C ARG A 924 45.80 -6.35 -20.81
N LYS A 925 46.43 -6.60 -21.96
CA LYS A 925 46.87 -5.58 -22.92
C LYS A 925 45.78 -4.54 -23.13
N GLU A 926 46.16 -3.27 -23.00
CA GLU A 926 45.37 -2.12 -23.45
C GLU A 926 45.01 -2.30 -24.92
N ILE A 927 43.72 -2.12 -25.23
CA ILE A 927 43.27 -1.85 -26.59
C ILE A 927 43.61 -0.38 -26.83
N PRO A 928 44.38 -0.03 -27.89
CA PRO A 928 44.70 1.37 -28.14
C PRO A 928 43.41 2.16 -28.39
N PRO A 929 43.31 3.41 -27.92
CA PRO A 929 42.13 4.23 -28.11
C PRO A 929 41.88 4.46 -29.62
N PRO A 930 40.61 4.56 -30.06
CA PRO A 930 40.32 4.93 -31.44
C PRO A 930 40.87 6.33 -31.71
N ALA A 931 41.59 6.48 -32.82
CA ALA A 931 42.06 7.77 -33.30
C ALA A 931 40.84 8.67 -33.57
N VAL A 932 40.68 9.73 -32.78
CA VAL A 932 39.79 10.85 -33.09
C VAL A 932 40.69 12.05 -33.42
N PRO A 933 40.46 12.76 -34.54
CA PRO A 933 41.30 13.89 -34.94
C PRO A 933 41.27 15.00 -33.90
N MET A 934 42.46 15.58 -33.64
CA MET A 934 42.61 16.85 -32.94
C MET A 934 41.78 17.93 -33.64
N ASP A 935 40.83 18.53 -32.93
CA ASP A 935 40.68 19.98 -32.88
C ASP A 935 39.69 20.39 -31.77
N TYR A 936 39.93 21.59 -31.24
CA TYR A 936 39.22 22.34 -30.19
C TYR A 936 39.80 22.29 -28.77
N ALA A 937 40.68 23.27 -28.58
CA ALA A 937 41.16 23.82 -27.32
C ALA A 937 40.08 24.64 -26.56
N TRP A 938 40.38 24.84 -25.26
CA TRP A 938 39.87 25.78 -24.23
C TRP A 938 39.16 25.07 -23.06
N ALA A 939 39.77 24.86 -21.90
CA ALA A 939 40.34 25.79 -20.90
C ALA A 939 39.31 26.60 -20.10
N ARG A 940 39.20 26.24 -18.81
CA ARG A 940 38.79 27.01 -17.61
C ARG A 940 37.33 27.44 -17.44
N SER A 941 36.59 26.70 -16.60
CA SER A 941 36.06 27.16 -15.29
C SER A 941 35.53 25.97 -14.50
#